data_AF-A0A819MT72-F1
#
_entry.id   AF-A0A819MT72-F1
#
_cell.length_a   1.000
_cell.length_b   1.000
_cell.length_c   1.000
_cell.angle_alpha   90.00
_cell.angle_beta   90.00
_cell.angle_gamma   90.00
#
_symmetry.space_group_name_H-M   'P 1'
#
loop_
_entity.id
_entity.type
_entity.pdbx_description
1 polymer ?
#
loop_
_entity_poly.entity_id
_entity_poly.type
_entity_poly.pdbx_seq_one_letter_code
_entity_poly.pdbx_strand_id
1 'polypeptide(L)'
;MASSSYMLDREIVGSGRTIIDAHSNVQFAQQSQHNTYRGSYGTSSPLPYTTTTTSYHHHGYGNGSSENYESKRGVVDFQDQIRLLKKDLEKKDALILELTSIKDPNKTEHFETAKYEALVGQERSALEGARRELDQYRTKVEGLTHDLRETTIKLAAKDERINELKHEIESIKNEHESLNQANNQLRLRVRELESNVNSYDSVANKSSLTISSLQKDAKEKQEQILELQSRIRTHMEEREASERKTEGLHKKLQELFSQLNVTLGGDFGQPTATSFDNLMARISDMNAENTTLKGKMVKLDEINRSVENEAHANRSTIQQMANQLHSYEENTISHRLQIDSIKAERDAALNDKETIKNELETTKSRLDSVQKAWQNTRGELDQRENQYSSNELHLKQLENDLLFAKTTFDAFKQQVGQLLSDGYVKVEPKEDEIKEKIQLLMQSSKDRGVIITNLQNQKEQLSKQLQEKIEINKEADNKRHHAESHLLELEHRLKTLDNDYTTTEVYRENLKQDKAKFLHFLERLASIMKIENVSNELGYELNPDVILTRAEQLMKLEKDSIVDQKTSIYSLQRKIKQLKEQIENKDLHLDLLRKKVIALEEGRAAKTDLEREIDDHVMLSRKMKVKVDHLTQQVTDLKHENTQLKAQITDIQILKNRLVEQEKEIRRLLEDLNKLQNMRDKQAVKISTLQDKIHSVDDEANRTLISSDNTVRALSNEVRFLKSSLEQITERENRLLDFRSLIARMLGLDSKTLSIPDYEITARLERLLSVVQPTMAIPVLPMPASTVTSTNLTHQQQTPFQHHYHHQNIHSAHARQRSPSPISRRTEASHRARSLSPLHIGIDPKTY
;
A
#
# COMPACT_ATOMS: atom_id res chain seq x y z
N MET A 1 46.90 -26.06 -48.02
CA MET A 1 46.97 -25.88 -46.56
C MET A 1 45.63 -26.37 -46.03
N ALA A 2 45.46 -27.54 -45.42
CA ALA A 2 46.24 -28.22 -44.37
C ALA A 2 46.18 -27.47 -43.01
N SER A 3 45.90 -28.09 -41.85
CA SER A 3 45.45 -29.47 -41.54
C SER A 3 44.98 -29.57 -40.06
N SER A 4 44.41 -30.73 -39.65
CA SER A 4 44.44 -31.31 -38.29
C SER A 4 43.45 -30.86 -37.18
N SER A 5 42.33 -31.57 -37.08
CA SER A 5 42.02 -32.59 -36.04
C SER A 5 42.39 -32.48 -34.53
N TYR A 6 41.38 -32.88 -33.71
CA TYR A 6 41.37 -33.88 -32.59
C TYR A 6 41.55 -33.54 -31.08
N MET A 7 40.88 -34.38 -30.26
CA MET A 7 40.96 -34.68 -28.79
C MET A 7 40.35 -33.63 -27.81
N LEU A 8 39.47 -33.96 -26.85
CA LEU A 8 39.61 -34.78 -25.61
C LEU A 8 40.76 -34.29 -24.69
N ASP A 9 40.66 -34.25 -23.35
CA ASP A 9 39.75 -34.98 -22.44
C ASP A 9 39.52 -34.29 -21.06
N ARG A 10 38.63 -34.88 -20.26
CA ARG A 10 38.51 -34.98 -18.76
C ARG A 10 39.04 -33.91 -17.76
N GLU A 11 38.17 -33.69 -16.77
CA GLU A 11 38.38 -33.69 -15.29
C GLU A 11 39.55 -32.92 -14.63
N ILE A 12 39.22 -32.16 -13.58
CA ILE A 12 39.95 -32.23 -12.30
C ILE A 12 38.99 -31.95 -11.13
N VAL A 13 39.25 -32.59 -9.97
CA VAL A 13 38.44 -32.54 -8.75
C VAL A 13 39.22 -31.86 -7.62
N GLY A 14 38.56 -30.98 -6.85
CA GLY A 14 39.04 -30.49 -5.56
C GLY A 14 37.92 -29.72 -4.84
N SER A 15 37.33 -30.11 -3.70
CA SER A 15 37.81 -30.70 -2.43
C SER A 15 38.10 -29.65 -1.34
N GLY A 16 37.32 -29.72 -0.24
CA GLY A 16 37.27 -28.75 0.86
C GLY A 16 35.81 -28.54 1.29
N ARG A 17 35.18 -29.26 2.23
CA ARG A 17 35.67 -29.91 3.49
C ARG A 17 36.27 -28.88 4.47
N THR A 18 35.84 -28.75 5.73
CA THR A 18 34.74 -29.39 6.52
C THR A 18 34.49 -28.53 7.79
N ILE A 19 33.88 -29.07 8.87
CA ILE A 19 33.94 -28.56 10.28
C ILE A 19 32.97 -27.39 10.61
N ILE A 20 32.14 -27.40 11.67
CA ILE A 20 31.72 -28.44 12.64
C ILE A 20 30.29 -28.18 13.17
N ASP A 21 29.70 -29.15 13.89
CA ASP A 21 28.39 -29.12 14.54
C ASP A 21 28.17 -28.04 15.63
N ALA A 22 26.91 -27.64 15.84
CA ALA A 22 26.31 -27.50 17.17
C ALA A 22 24.76 -27.47 17.17
N HIS A 23 24.14 -28.61 17.49
CA HIS A 23 22.90 -28.79 18.27
C HIS A 23 21.94 -27.60 18.50
N SER A 24 20.65 -27.79 18.15
CA SER A 24 19.54 -27.78 19.13
C SER A 24 18.23 -28.33 18.57
N ASN A 25 17.40 -28.90 19.45
CA ASN A 25 16.10 -29.49 19.14
C ASN A 25 14.99 -28.43 18.99
N VAL A 26 13.94 -28.73 18.22
CA VAL A 26 12.62 -29.16 18.75
C VAL A 26 11.65 -29.39 17.57
N GLN A 27 10.97 -30.55 17.56
CA GLN A 27 9.80 -30.77 16.70
C GLN A 27 8.54 -30.29 17.42
N PHE A 28 7.68 -29.56 16.73
CA PHE A 28 6.28 -29.38 17.12
C PHE A 28 5.37 -30.04 16.08
N ALA A 29 5.03 -31.31 16.31
CA ALA A 29 3.94 -32.00 15.63
C ALA A 29 2.79 -32.17 16.62
N GLN A 30 1.63 -31.60 16.31
CA GLN A 30 0.44 -31.72 17.16
C GLN A 30 -0.25 -33.07 16.93
N GLN A 31 -0.29 -33.93 17.96
CA GLN A 31 -1.44 -34.79 18.21
C GLN A 31 -1.43 -35.26 19.67
N SER A 32 -2.37 -34.72 20.46
CA SER A 32 -2.58 -35.09 21.86
C SER A 32 -3.91 -35.82 22.00
N GLN A 33 -3.85 -37.13 22.23
CA GLN A 33 -4.94 -37.90 22.83
C GLN A 33 -4.36 -39.00 23.71
N HIS A 34 -4.52 -38.87 25.02
CA HIS A 34 -4.54 -40.02 25.92
C HIS A 34 -5.16 -39.67 27.28
N ASN A 35 -5.60 -40.72 27.98
CA ASN A 35 -5.87 -40.81 29.43
C ASN A 35 -7.18 -40.21 30.01
N THR A 36 -7.89 -40.88 30.93
CA THR A 36 -8.15 -42.34 31.17
C THR A 36 -9.23 -42.51 32.27
N TYR A 37 -9.68 -43.75 32.52
CA TYR A 37 -10.31 -44.26 33.77
C TYR A 37 -11.75 -43.79 34.12
N ARG A 38 -12.64 -44.58 34.77
CA ARG A 38 -12.73 -46.05 35.01
C ARG A 38 -14.14 -46.43 35.55
N GLY A 39 -14.58 -47.68 35.33
CA GLY A 39 -15.69 -48.36 36.06
C GLY A 39 -16.88 -48.72 35.16
N SER A 40 -17.22 -49.99 34.88
CA SER A 40 -17.73 -51.11 35.74
C SER A 40 -19.24 -51.01 36.02
N TYR A 41 -20.09 -52.03 35.80
CA TYR A 41 -19.91 -53.49 35.62
C TYR A 41 -20.81 -54.02 34.47
N GLY A 42 -20.48 -55.12 33.77
CA GLY A 42 -21.02 -56.48 34.03
C GLY A 42 -22.12 -56.85 32.99
N THR A 43 -22.34 -58.11 32.54
CA THR A 43 -21.75 -59.43 32.88
C THR A 43 -21.78 -60.43 31.69
N SER A 44 -20.99 -61.51 31.81
CA SER A 44 -21.21 -62.90 31.28
C SER A 44 -21.37 -63.20 29.77
N SER A 45 -20.34 -63.86 29.22
CA SER A 45 -20.33 -64.82 28.08
C SER A 45 -20.81 -66.24 28.52
N PRO A 46 -20.63 -67.39 27.80
CA PRO A 46 -20.17 -67.65 26.41
C PRO A 46 -20.95 -68.74 25.58
N LEU A 47 -20.60 -68.85 24.28
CA LEU A 47 -20.30 -70.02 23.36
C LEU A 47 -20.56 -71.51 23.79
N PRO A 48 -20.37 -72.59 22.93
CA PRO A 48 -20.16 -72.73 21.45
C PRO A 48 -20.90 -73.94 20.75
N TYR A 49 -20.53 -74.27 19.47
CA TYR A 49 -20.49 -75.60 18.77
C TYR A 49 -21.65 -76.18 17.88
N THR A 50 -21.44 -76.17 16.53
CA THR A 50 -21.60 -77.29 15.50
C THR A 50 -22.94 -78.08 15.33
N THR A 51 -23.29 -78.91 14.30
CA THR A 51 -22.87 -79.40 12.93
C THR A 51 -24.05 -80.27 12.34
N THR A 52 -24.20 -80.79 11.10
CA THR A 52 -23.79 -80.56 9.68
C THR A 52 -24.36 -81.73 8.79
N THR A 53 -24.33 -81.66 7.43
CA THR A 53 -24.62 -82.77 6.44
C THR A 53 -26.14 -83.08 6.20
N THR A 54 -26.70 -83.64 5.10
CA THR A 54 -26.20 -84.34 3.85
C THR A 54 -27.14 -84.17 2.61
N SER A 55 -26.70 -84.62 1.42
CA SER A 55 -27.35 -84.69 0.07
C SER A 55 -28.43 -85.79 -0.13
N TYR A 56 -29.32 -85.70 -1.15
CA TYR A 56 -29.50 -86.67 -2.28
C TYR A 56 -30.62 -86.33 -3.34
N HIS A 57 -31.20 -87.31 -4.10
CA HIS A 57 -31.56 -87.21 -5.54
C HIS A 57 -33.02 -87.60 -5.99
N HIS A 58 -33.51 -86.97 -7.08
CA HIS A 58 -34.33 -87.46 -8.25
C HIS A 58 -35.75 -88.17 -8.22
N HIS A 59 -36.62 -87.71 -9.18
CA HIS A 59 -37.59 -88.43 -10.09
C HIS A 59 -38.92 -89.14 -9.62
N GLY A 60 -40.00 -89.13 -10.45
CA GLY A 60 -41.22 -89.99 -10.34
C GLY A 60 -42.50 -89.61 -11.18
N TYR A 61 -43.42 -90.57 -11.46
CA TYR A 61 -44.66 -90.49 -12.33
C TYR A 61 -45.78 -91.49 -11.85
N GLY A 62 -47.06 -91.59 -12.32
CA GLY A 62 -47.94 -90.83 -13.26
C GLY A 62 -49.14 -91.67 -13.86
N ASN A 63 -50.35 -91.07 -14.07
CA ASN A 63 -51.64 -91.67 -14.60
C ASN A 63 -52.28 -92.85 -13.77
N GLY A 64 -53.55 -93.32 -13.90
CA GLY A 64 -54.80 -92.90 -14.59
C GLY A 64 -55.88 -94.05 -14.72
N SER A 65 -57.21 -93.76 -14.89
CA SER A 65 -58.35 -94.67 -15.29
C SER A 65 -58.83 -95.85 -14.36
N SER A 66 -60.03 -96.49 -14.45
CA SER A 66 -61.43 -96.16 -14.90
C SER A 66 -62.50 -97.29 -14.59
N GLU A 67 -63.79 -97.06 -14.91
CA GLU A 67 -64.98 -97.97 -15.20
C GLU A 67 -65.73 -98.90 -14.17
N ASN A 68 -67.06 -98.68 -14.04
CA ASN A 68 -68.29 -99.55 -14.24
C ASN A 68 -68.33 -101.09 -13.93
N TYR A 69 -69.49 -101.82 -13.78
CA TYR A 69 -70.96 -101.57 -13.91
C TYR A 69 -71.83 -102.54 -13.02
N GLU A 70 -73.12 -102.20 -12.82
CA GLU A 70 -74.31 -102.94 -12.29
C GLU A 70 -74.37 -104.48 -12.09
N SER A 71 -75.12 -104.94 -11.06
CA SER A 71 -76.42 -105.64 -11.27
C SER A 71 -77.39 -105.84 -10.07
N LYS A 72 -78.60 -105.30 -10.29
CA LYS A 72 -79.97 -105.65 -9.84
C LYS A 72 -80.22 -106.61 -8.64
N ARG A 73 -80.94 -106.16 -7.60
CA ARG A 73 -82.43 -105.97 -7.47
C ARG A 73 -83.25 -107.19 -7.00
N GLY A 74 -82.63 -108.24 -6.45
CA GLY A 74 -83.31 -109.18 -5.53
C GLY A 74 -83.48 -108.64 -4.09
N VAL A 75 -82.81 -107.53 -3.78
CA VAL A 75 -82.67 -107.00 -2.40
C VAL A 75 -83.90 -106.22 -1.94
N VAL A 76 -84.83 -105.82 -2.82
CA VAL A 76 -85.73 -104.65 -2.64
C VAL A 76 -86.45 -104.56 -1.29
N ASP A 77 -87.04 -105.64 -0.76
CA ASP A 77 -87.76 -105.58 0.51
C ASP A 77 -86.83 -105.48 1.73
N PHE A 78 -85.68 -106.17 1.67
CA PHE A 78 -84.55 -105.88 2.57
C PHE A 78 -83.99 -104.47 2.32
N GLN A 79 -84.08 -103.94 1.10
CA GLN A 79 -83.59 -102.63 0.72
C GLN A 79 -84.44 -101.50 1.28
N ASP A 80 -85.72 -101.73 1.61
CA ASP A 80 -86.57 -100.76 2.31
C ASP A 80 -86.39 -100.79 3.83
N GLN A 81 -86.17 -101.96 4.46
CA GLN A 81 -85.69 -102.00 5.85
C GLN A 81 -84.26 -101.43 5.98
N ILE A 82 -83.36 -101.77 5.06
CA ILE A 82 -82.02 -101.19 4.96
C ILE A 82 -82.10 -99.71 4.58
N ARG A 83 -83.10 -99.21 3.84
CA ARG A 83 -83.30 -97.75 3.67
C ARG A 83 -83.76 -97.08 4.95
N LEU A 84 -84.62 -97.71 5.77
CA LEU A 84 -85.03 -97.10 7.03
C LEU A 84 -83.83 -97.00 7.99
N LEU A 85 -83.08 -98.10 8.12
CA LEU A 85 -81.85 -98.15 8.91
C LEU A 85 -80.73 -97.29 8.32
N LYS A 86 -80.57 -97.23 7.00
CA LYS A 86 -79.65 -96.29 6.32
C LYS A 86 -80.10 -94.85 6.48
N LYS A 87 -81.39 -94.52 6.49
CA LYS A 87 -81.84 -93.14 6.66
C LYS A 87 -81.63 -92.65 8.08
N ASP A 88 -81.59 -93.56 9.07
CA ASP A 88 -81.16 -93.25 10.43
C ASP A 88 -79.63 -93.36 10.61
N LEU A 89 -78.92 -94.12 9.76
CA LEU A 89 -77.45 -94.07 9.67
C LEU A 89 -77.01 -92.75 9.02
N GLU A 90 -77.50 -92.41 7.85
CA GLU A 90 -77.30 -91.16 7.09
C GLU A 90 -77.64 -89.92 7.93
N LYS A 91 -78.63 -89.97 8.83
CA LYS A 91 -78.86 -88.89 9.82
C LYS A 91 -77.75 -88.81 10.86
N LYS A 92 -77.24 -89.94 11.35
CA LYS A 92 -76.14 -90.00 12.33
C LYS A 92 -74.80 -89.64 11.68
N ASP A 93 -74.56 -90.09 10.45
CA ASP A 93 -73.39 -89.78 9.64
C ASP A 93 -73.43 -88.32 9.15
N ALA A 94 -74.61 -87.76 8.87
CA ALA A 94 -74.79 -86.32 8.64
C ALA A 94 -74.54 -85.51 9.92
N LEU A 95 -75.05 -85.95 11.08
CA LEU A 95 -74.77 -85.31 12.37
C LEU A 95 -73.28 -85.42 12.75
N ILE A 96 -72.62 -86.53 12.41
CA ILE A 96 -71.17 -86.71 12.56
C ILE A 96 -70.41 -85.82 11.57
N LEU A 97 -70.85 -85.68 10.31
CA LEU A 97 -70.28 -84.72 9.36
C LEU A 97 -70.45 -83.27 9.81
N GLU A 98 -71.60 -82.92 10.39
CA GLU A 98 -71.89 -81.58 10.91
C GLU A 98 -71.07 -81.28 12.18
N LEU A 99 -70.82 -82.28 13.03
CA LEU A 99 -69.98 -82.17 14.24
C LEU A 99 -68.47 -82.37 13.99
N THR A 100 -68.07 -82.97 12.86
CA THR A 100 -66.66 -83.07 12.42
C THR A 100 -66.29 -82.03 11.37
N SER A 101 -67.23 -81.19 10.91
CA SER A 101 -66.95 -79.95 10.18
C SER A 101 -66.42 -78.84 11.10
N ILE A 102 -65.47 -79.18 11.97
CA ILE A 102 -64.63 -78.21 12.66
C ILE A 102 -63.72 -77.61 11.58
N LYS A 103 -64.09 -76.41 11.10
CA LYS A 103 -63.24 -75.63 10.19
C LYS A 103 -61.91 -75.33 10.87
N ASP A 104 -60.81 -75.63 10.17
CA ASP A 104 -59.48 -75.13 10.54
C ASP A 104 -59.51 -73.60 10.74
N PRO A 105 -58.93 -73.07 11.84
CA PRO A 105 -58.91 -71.62 12.10
C PRO A 105 -57.99 -70.83 11.16
N ASN A 106 -57.13 -71.51 10.39
CA ASN A 106 -55.96 -70.93 9.71
C ASN A 106 -56.24 -70.20 8.38
N LYS A 107 -57.36 -69.47 8.24
CA LYS A 107 -57.63 -68.62 7.06
C LYS A 107 -58.14 -67.20 7.32
N THR A 108 -58.34 -66.80 8.58
CA THR A 108 -58.69 -65.40 8.90
C THR A 108 -57.48 -64.58 9.38
N GLU A 109 -56.55 -65.20 10.11
CA GLU A 109 -55.40 -64.49 10.67
C GLU A 109 -54.45 -63.94 9.58
N HIS A 110 -54.19 -64.67 8.49
CA HIS A 110 -53.23 -64.20 7.48
C HIS A 110 -53.60 -62.88 6.79
N PHE A 111 -54.88 -62.49 6.71
CA PHE A 111 -55.26 -61.21 6.08
C PHE A 111 -55.23 -60.05 7.09
N GLU A 112 -55.60 -60.28 8.35
CA GLU A 112 -55.49 -59.25 9.39
C GLU A 112 -54.04 -59.07 9.84
N THR A 113 -53.28 -60.15 10.07
CA THR A 113 -51.85 -60.08 10.40
C THR A 113 -51.07 -59.39 9.28
N ALA A 114 -51.27 -59.72 8.00
CA ALA A 114 -50.59 -59.01 6.91
C ALA A 114 -50.97 -57.51 6.84
N LYS A 115 -52.21 -57.15 7.20
CA LYS A 115 -52.66 -55.75 7.27
C LYS A 115 -52.07 -55.00 8.47
N TYR A 116 -51.96 -55.67 9.62
CA TYR A 116 -51.28 -55.14 10.81
C TYR A 116 -49.77 -55.03 10.61
N GLU A 117 -49.12 -56.01 9.97
CA GLU A 117 -47.71 -55.94 9.59
C GLU A 117 -47.44 -54.84 8.56
N ALA A 118 -48.33 -54.63 7.59
CA ALA A 118 -48.24 -53.50 6.66
C ALA A 118 -48.41 -52.15 7.38
N LEU A 119 -49.36 -52.03 8.32
CA LEU A 119 -49.58 -50.81 9.09
C LEU A 119 -48.40 -50.52 10.03
N VAL A 120 -47.93 -51.51 10.79
CA VAL A 120 -46.73 -51.41 11.65
C VAL A 120 -45.46 -51.19 10.83
N GLY A 121 -45.38 -51.72 9.61
CA GLY A 121 -44.32 -51.44 8.66
C GLY A 121 -44.33 -49.99 8.17
N GLN A 122 -45.52 -49.44 7.87
CA GLN A 122 -45.70 -48.04 7.50
C GLN A 122 -45.40 -47.11 8.67
N GLU A 123 -45.87 -47.42 9.88
CA GLU A 123 -45.56 -46.67 11.11
C GLU A 123 -44.07 -46.73 11.46
N ARG A 124 -43.41 -47.90 11.32
CA ARG A 124 -41.95 -48.01 11.47
C ARG A 124 -41.21 -47.18 10.43
N SER A 125 -41.63 -47.22 9.16
CA SER A 125 -41.01 -46.42 8.10
C SER A 125 -41.18 -44.92 8.34
N ALA A 126 -42.35 -44.48 8.80
CA ALA A 126 -42.60 -43.09 9.21
C ALA A 126 -41.78 -42.69 10.46
N LEU A 127 -41.66 -43.58 11.45
CA LEU A 127 -40.82 -43.36 12.65
C LEU A 127 -39.33 -43.31 12.29
N GLU A 128 -38.86 -44.13 11.36
CA GLU A 128 -37.51 -44.05 10.81
C GLU A 128 -37.28 -42.78 10.00
N GLY A 129 -38.27 -42.34 9.21
CA GLY A 129 -38.24 -41.03 8.55
C GLY A 129 -38.07 -39.89 9.55
N ALA A 130 -38.96 -39.81 10.54
CA ALA A 130 -38.91 -38.81 11.60
C ALA A 130 -37.61 -38.87 12.44
N ARG A 131 -37.03 -40.06 12.65
CA ARG A 131 -35.71 -40.23 13.28
C ARG A 131 -34.60 -39.68 12.39
N ARG A 132 -34.57 -40.02 11.11
CA ARG A 132 -33.57 -39.51 10.14
C ARG A 132 -33.67 -37.99 9.99
N GLU A 133 -34.88 -37.43 10.02
CA GLU A 133 -35.10 -35.98 10.06
C GLU A 133 -34.61 -35.37 11.38
N LEU A 134 -34.92 -35.96 12.53
CA LEU A 134 -34.37 -35.51 13.82
C LEU A 134 -32.84 -35.54 13.86
N ASP A 135 -32.20 -36.57 13.31
CA ASP A 135 -30.74 -36.68 13.22
C ASP A 135 -30.15 -35.65 12.23
N GLN A 136 -30.86 -35.33 11.14
CA GLN A 136 -30.50 -34.21 10.24
C GLN A 136 -30.64 -32.84 10.92
N TYR A 137 -31.73 -32.59 11.65
CA TYR A 137 -31.89 -31.35 12.43
C TYR A 137 -30.86 -31.26 13.54
N ARG A 138 -30.54 -32.37 14.20
CA ARG A 138 -29.52 -32.47 15.25
C ARG A 138 -28.12 -32.15 14.70
N THR A 139 -27.69 -32.82 13.62
CA THR A 139 -26.39 -32.55 13.00
C THR A 139 -26.30 -31.12 12.45
N LYS A 140 -27.41 -30.56 11.95
CA LYS A 140 -27.50 -29.15 11.55
C LYS A 140 -27.39 -28.18 12.75
N VAL A 141 -27.99 -28.50 13.89
CA VAL A 141 -27.84 -27.73 15.14
C VAL A 141 -26.42 -27.85 15.67
N GLU A 142 -25.83 -29.05 15.69
CA GLU A 142 -24.45 -29.28 16.13
C GLU A 142 -23.48 -28.47 15.26
N GLY A 143 -23.64 -28.48 13.93
CA GLY A 143 -22.92 -27.62 12.99
C GLY A 143 -23.11 -26.11 13.25
N LEU A 144 -24.34 -25.63 13.36
CA LEU A 144 -24.60 -24.21 13.67
C LEU A 144 -24.02 -23.78 15.02
N THR A 145 -23.97 -24.66 16.02
CA THR A 145 -23.27 -24.36 17.29
C THR A 145 -21.75 -24.43 17.17
N HIS A 146 -21.19 -25.13 16.18
CA HIS A 146 -19.77 -25.05 15.86
C HIS A 146 -19.45 -23.70 15.22
N ASP A 147 -20.19 -23.30 14.18
CA ASP A 147 -20.06 -22.01 13.49
C ASP A 147 -20.21 -20.82 14.46
N LEU A 148 -21.17 -20.90 15.39
CA LEU A 148 -21.39 -19.87 16.41
C LEU A 148 -20.25 -19.78 17.42
N ARG A 149 -19.64 -20.91 17.82
CA ARG A 149 -18.41 -20.90 18.65
C ARG A 149 -17.23 -20.34 17.87
N GLU A 150 -17.03 -20.75 16.62
CA GLU A 150 -15.90 -20.32 15.79
C GLU A 150 -15.97 -18.82 15.47
N THR A 151 -17.16 -18.30 15.17
CA THR A 151 -17.40 -16.85 15.00
C THR A 151 -17.24 -16.07 16.31
N THR A 152 -17.63 -16.64 17.46
CA THR A 152 -17.39 -16.02 18.78
C THR A 152 -15.89 -15.92 19.08
N ILE A 153 -15.10 -16.96 18.79
CA ILE A 153 -13.63 -16.96 18.93
C ILE A 153 -13.00 -15.93 17.99
N LYS A 154 -13.44 -15.88 16.72
CA LYS A 154 -12.99 -14.87 15.73
C LYS A 154 -13.38 -13.44 16.11
N LEU A 155 -14.43 -13.24 16.91
CA LEU A 155 -14.83 -11.94 17.45
C LEU A 155 -13.96 -11.55 18.66
N ALA A 156 -13.78 -12.45 19.62
CA ALA A 156 -12.90 -12.22 20.77
C ALA A 156 -11.46 -11.86 20.36
N ALA A 157 -10.88 -12.57 19.37
CA ALA A 157 -9.55 -12.25 18.84
C ALA A 157 -9.49 -10.89 18.12
N LYS A 158 -10.61 -10.41 17.55
CA LYS A 158 -10.71 -9.05 17.01
C LYS A 158 -10.82 -7.99 18.10
N ASP A 159 -11.58 -8.25 19.15
CA ASP A 159 -11.69 -7.34 20.30
C ASP A 159 -10.35 -7.22 21.05
N GLU A 160 -9.61 -8.32 21.18
CA GLU A 160 -8.22 -8.33 21.68
C GLU A 160 -7.32 -7.45 20.80
N ARG A 161 -7.28 -7.66 19.48
CA ARG A 161 -6.48 -6.83 18.56
C ARG A 161 -6.92 -5.35 18.54
N ILE A 162 -8.22 -5.07 18.69
CA ILE A 162 -8.75 -3.71 18.84
C ILE A 162 -8.25 -3.08 20.14
N ASN A 163 -8.13 -3.85 21.23
CA ASN A 163 -7.61 -3.35 22.49
C ASN A 163 -6.08 -3.16 22.45
N GLU A 164 -5.32 -4.04 21.79
CA GLU A 164 -3.89 -3.80 21.51
C GLU A 164 -3.70 -2.45 20.77
N LEU A 165 -4.42 -2.24 19.68
CA LEU A 165 -4.35 -1.01 18.88
C LEU A 165 -4.75 0.24 19.67
N LYS A 166 -5.68 0.15 20.63
CA LYS A 166 -6.00 1.27 21.54
C LYS A 166 -4.84 1.61 22.47
N HIS A 167 -4.15 0.61 23.03
CA HIS A 167 -2.98 0.84 23.89
C HIS A 167 -1.80 1.40 23.07
N GLU A 168 -1.61 0.93 21.84
CA GLU A 168 -0.61 1.46 20.91
C GLU A 168 -0.89 2.94 20.55
N ILE A 169 -2.14 3.29 20.22
CA ILE A 169 -2.57 4.68 19.96
C ILE A 169 -2.37 5.57 21.19
N GLU A 170 -2.77 5.12 22.38
CA GLU A 170 -2.62 5.93 23.60
C GLU A 170 -1.15 6.06 24.02
N SER A 171 -0.31 5.05 23.78
CA SER A 171 1.15 5.15 23.96
C SER A 171 1.77 6.20 23.03
N ILE A 172 1.45 6.14 21.73
CA ILE A 172 1.92 7.13 20.72
C ILE A 172 1.42 8.54 21.06
N LYS A 173 0.18 8.67 21.56
CA LYS A 173 -0.39 9.96 22.01
C LYS A 173 0.37 10.52 23.21
N ASN A 174 0.66 9.71 24.22
CA ASN A 174 1.45 10.14 25.39
C ASN A 174 2.89 10.52 25.01
N GLU A 175 3.52 9.78 24.09
CA GLU A 175 4.84 10.14 23.53
C GLU A 175 4.78 11.48 22.77
N HIS A 176 3.77 11.66 21.92
CA HIS A 176 3.54 12.91 21.18
C HIS A 176 3.28 14.11 22.11
N GLU A 177 2.50 13.95 23.19
CA GLU A 177 2.28 14.99 24.19
C GLU A 177 3.59 15.34 24.94
N SER A 178 4.37 14.34 25.33
CA SER A 178 5.70 14.51 25.95
C SER A 178 6.69 15.23 25.02
N LEU A 179 6.77 14.81 23.75
CA LEU A 179 7.61 15.46 22.73
C LEU A 179 7.18 16.90 22.47
N ASN A 180 5.88 17.22 22.50
CA ASN A 180 5.40 18.60 22.38
C ASN A 180 5.74 19.46 23.61
N GLN A 181 5.68 18.91 24.83
CA GLN A 181 6.15 19.61 26.03
C GLN A 181 7.65 19.95 25.94
N ALA A 182 8.48 18.98 25.54
CA ALA A 182 9.91 19.21 25.28
C ALA A 182 10.15 20.25 24.16
N ASN A 183 9.39 20.20 23.06
CA ASN A 183 9.47 21.18 21.98
C ASN A 183 9.14 22.60 22.48
N ASN A 184 8.12 22.74 23.34
CA ASN A 184 7.75 24.02 23.94
C ASN A 184 8.80 24.56 24.92
N GLN A 185 9.44 23.70 25.71
CA GLN A 185 10.58 24.08 26.56
C GLN A 185 11.78 24.56 25.72
N LEU A 186 12.13 23.83 24.64
CA LEU A 186 13.19 24.25 23.72
C LEU A 186 12.84 25.59 23.03
N ARG A 187 11.59 25.79 22.60
CA ARG A 187 11.10 27.08 22.06
C ARG A 187 11.08 28.23 23.06
N LEU A 188 11.05 27.96 24.36
CA LEU A 188 11.23 28.98 25.40
C LEU A 188 12.72 29.31 25.57
N ARG A 189 13.58 28.28 25.67
CA ARG A 189 15.03 28.44 25.81
C ARG A 189 15.67 29.14 24.61
N VAL A 190 15.20 28.89 23.38
CA VAL A 190 15.64 29.62 22.18
C VAL A 190 15.31 31.11 22.30
N ARG A 191 14.08 31.49 22.68
CA ARG A 191 13.69 32.90 22.87
C ARG A 191 14.48 33.60 23.98
N GLU A 192 14.82 32.87 25.04
CA GLU A 192 15.68 33.38 26.11
C GLU A 192 17.12 33.63 25.61
N LEU A 193 17.69 32.69 24.85
CA LEU A 193 19.01 32.85 24.22
C LEU A 193 19.02 33.98 23.18
N GLU A 194 17.97 34.12 22.37
CA GLU A 194 17.78 35.25 21.44
C GLU A 194 17.73 36.58 22.21
N SER A 195 16.98 36.66 23.31
CA SER A 195 16.93 37.85 24.18
C SER A 195 18.31 38.19 24.75
N ASN A 196 19.05 37.18 25.21
CA ASN A 196 20.40 37.34 25.74
C ASN A 196 21.39 37.82 24.67
N VAL A 197 21.33 37.29 23.43
CA VAL A 197 22.15 37.78 22.30
C VAL A 197 21.82 39.24 21.99
N ASN A 198 20.55 39.63 21.89
CA ASN A 198 20.16 41.03 21.67
C ASN A 198 20.65 41.96 22.81
N SER A 199 20.71 41.46 24.04
CA SER A 199 21.29 42.18 25.20
C SER A 199 22.80 42.36 25.05
N TYR A 200 23.54 41.29 24.72
CA TYR A 200 24.98 41.35 24.47
C TYR A 200 25.33 42.26 23.30
N ASP A 201 24.55 42.23 22.20
CA ASP A 201 24.72 43.17 21.07
C ASP A 201 24.47 44.62 21.52
N SER A 202 23.49 44.88 22.38
CA SER A 202 23.26 46.22 22.96
C SER A 202 24.47 46.70 23.78
N VAL A 203 25.08 45.81 24.58
CA VAL A 203 26.27 46.10 25.37
C VAL A 203 27.51 46.29 24.49
N ALA A 204 27.69 45.45 23.46
CA ALA A 204 28.81 45.53 22.51
C ALA A 204 28.75 46.81 21.65
N ASN A 205 27.57 47.23 21.22
CA ASN A 205 27.39 48.51 20.53
C ASN A 205 27.71 49.70 21.45
N LYS A 206 27.29 49.65 22.72
CA LYS A 206 27.63 50.69 23.71
C LYS A 206 29.14 50.75 23.98
N SER A 207 29.80 49.60 24.21
CA SER A 207 31.24 49.57 24.46
C SER A 207 32.05 49.99 23.23
N SER A 208 31.62 49.63 22.02
CA SER A 208 32.21 50.10 20.76
C SER A 208 32.15 51.63 20.63
N LEU A 209 31.00 52.25 20.94
CA LEU A 209 30.85 53.72 20.97
C LEU A 209 31.75 54.35 22.03
N THR A 210 31.83 53.79 23.24
CA THR A 210 32.74 54.26 24.30
C THR A 210 34.20 54.16 23.85
N ILE A 211 34.63 53.02 23.29
CA ILE A 211 35.99 52.83 22.77
C ILE A 211 36.31 53.85 21.68
N SER A 212 35.39 54.11 20.74
CA SER A 212 35.57 55.12 19.69
C SER A 212 35.72 56.54 20.27
N SER A 213 34.94 56.90 21.30
CA SER A 213 35.08 58.19 21.99
C SER A 213 36.41 58.33 22.74
N LEU A 214 36.88 57.27 23.39
CA LEU A 214 38.17 57.24 24.09
C LEU A 214 39.35 57.28 23.11
N GLN A 215 39.25 56.61 21.96
CA GLN A 215 40.23 56.72 20.87
C GLN A 215 40.31 58.14 20.30
N LYS A 216 39.17 58.86 20.22
CA LYS A 216 39.13 60.27 19.80
C LYS A 216 39.81 61.19 20.82
N ASP A 217 39.45 61.10 22.11
CA ASP A 217 40.10 61.91 23.15
C ASP A 217 41.59 61.58 23.27
N ALA A 218 41.99 60.30 23.21
CA ALA A 218 43.40 59.91 23.21
C ALA A 218 44.19 60.51 22.02
N LYS A 219 43.57 60.63 20.84
CA LYS A 219 44.16 61.31 19.69
C LYS A 219 44.28 62.83 19.91
N GLU A 220 43.25 63.46 20.48
CA GLU A 220 43.28 64.89 20.83
C GLU A 220 44.33 65.19 21.93
N LYS A 221 44.51 64.29 22.91
CA LYS A 221 45.61 64.38 23.89
C LYS A 221 46.97 64.19 23.25
N GLN A 222 47.12 63.26 22.30
CA GLN A 222 48.37 63.07 21.58
C GLN A 222 48.75 64.31 20.74
N GLU A 223 47.77 64.98 20.14
CA GLU A 223 47.97 66.24 19.41
C GLU A 223 48.35 67.39 20.37
N GLN A 224 47.70 67.50 21.52
CA GLN A 224 48.08 68.44 22.60
C GLN A 224 49.49 68.18 23.14
N ILE A 225 49.90 66.91 23.29
CA ILE A 225 51.26 66.54 23.71
C ILE A 225 52.29 66.99 22.67
N LEU A 226 52.02 66.83 21.37
CA LEU A 226 52.92 67.28 20.30
C LEU A 226 53.03 68.81 20.24
N GLU A 227 51.93 69.54 20.44
CA GLU A 227 51.95 71.01 20.55
C GLU A 227 52.79 71.47 21.75
N LEU A 228 52.57 70.88 22.93
CA LEU A 228 53.33 71.19 24.14
C LEU A 228 54.82 70.83 24.00
N GLN A 229 55.16 69.71 23.36
CA GLN A 229 56.55 69.35 23.06
C GLN A 229 57.23 70.36 22.12
N SER A 230 56.51 70.83 21.09
CA SER A 230 57.00 71.88 20.19
C SER A 230 57.25 73.19 20.96
N ARG A 231 56.30 73.59 21.80
CA ARG A 231 56.40 74.81 22.62
C ARG A 231 57.51 74.75 23.68
N ILE A 232 57.74 73.57 24.28
CA ILE A 232 58.86 73.32 25.19
C ILE A 232 60.19 73.46 24.44
N ARG A 233 60.30 72.98 23.20
CA ARG A 233 61.50 73.18 22.37
C ARG A 233 61.75 74.68 22.12
N THR A 234 60.74 75.46 21.75
CA THR A 234 60.88 76.92 21.57
C THR A 234 61.34 77.61 22.85
N HIS A 235 60.74 77.30 24.01
CA HIS A 235 61.15 77.89 25.28
C HIS A 235 62.55 77.43 25.75
N MET A 236 63.02 76.25 25.34
CA MET A 236 64.41 75.83 25.57
C MET A 236 65.41 76.63 24.72
N GLU A 237 65.09 76.89 23.44
CA GLU A 237 65.91 77.72 22.54
C GLU A 237 65.98 79.18 23.05
N GLU A 238 64.86 79.74 23.53
CA GLU A 238 64.81 81.04 24.21
C GLU A 238 65.64 81.07 25.51
N ARG A 239 65.53 80.00 26.32
CA ARG A 239 66.28 79.86 27.58
C ARG A 239 67.78 79.83 27.33
N GLU A 240 68.28 79.01 26.40
CA GLU A 240 69.71 78.96 26.07
C GLU A 240 70.26 80.32 25.62
N ALA A 241 69.48 81.08 24.83
CA ALA A 241 69.85 82.43 24.43
C ALA A 241 69.95 83.39 25.63
N SER A 242 69.11 83.21 26.65
CA SER A 242 69.16 83.99 27.90
C SER A 242 70.32 83.60 28.82
N GLU A 243 70.63 82.31 28.94
CA GLU A 243 71.67 81.81 29.87
C GLU A 243 73.06 82.31 29.43
N ARG A 244 73.34 82.26 28.12
CA ARG A 244 74.55 82.85 27.50
C ARG A 244 74.72 84.34 27.81
N LYS A 245 73.62 85.07 28.05
CA LYS A 245 73.63 86.49 28.45
C LYS A 245 73.90 86.68 29.95
N THR A 246 73.39 85.80 30.81
CA THR A 246 73.66 85.83 32.26
C THR A 246 75.08 85.43 32.62
N GLU A 247 75.68 84.48 31.90
CA GLU A 247 77.06 84.03 32.15
C GLU A 247 78.09 85.16 31.92
N GLY A 248 77.81 86.05 30.96
CA GLY A 248 78.60 87.28 30.73
C GLY A 248 78.45 88.37 31.80
N LEU A 249 77.45 88.26 32.68
CA LEU A 249 77.29 89.13 33.86
C LEU A 249 77.95 88.54 35.11
N HIS A 250 77.84 87.23 35.32
CA HIS A 250 78.42 86.57 36.49
C HIS A 250 79.94 86.80 36.60
N LYS A 251 80.65 86.74 35.47
CA LYS A 251 82.10 86.99 35.39
C LYS A 251 82.50 88.41 35.86
N LYS A 252 81.60 89.40 35.79
CA LYS A 252 81.83 90.77 36.30
C LYS A 252 81.54 90.91 37.80
N LEU A 253 80.66 90.09 38.35
CA LEU A 253 80.33 90.11 39.79
C LEU A 253 81.45 89.48 40.62
N GLN A 254 82.09 88.43 40.09
CA GLN A 254 83.18 87.71 40.76
C GLN A 254 84.44 88.59 40.97
N GLU A 255 84.63 89.60 40.12
CA GLU A 255 85.75 90.57 40.19
C GLU A 255 85.57 91.65 41.29
N LEU A 256 84.34 91.83 41.80
CA LEU A 256 84.02 92.78 42.88
C LEU A 256 84.10 92.15 44.27
N PHE A 257 83.71 90.88 44.42
CA PHE A 257 83.66 90.21 45.74
C PHE A 257 85.04 90.01 46.40
N SER A 258 86.12 90.01 45.61
CA SER A 258 87.50 89.92 46.11
C SER A 258 87.95 91.16 46.92
N GLN A 259 87.25 92.29 46.80
CA GLN A 259 87.70 93.58 47.37
C GLN A 259 87.12 93.86 48.78
N LEU A 260 86.02 93.19 49.18
CA LEU A 260 85.24 93.58 50.35
C LEU A 260 85.66 92.90 51.67
N ASN A 261 86.40 91.79 51.60
CA ASN A 261 86.49 90.82 52.70
C ASN A 261 87.59 91.11 53.75
N VAL A 262 87.97 92.38 53.93
CA VAL A 262 89.18 92.80 54.67
C VAL A 262 88.86 93.53 55.99
N THR A 263 87.63 94.02 56.21
CA THR A 263 87.35 95.05 57.23
C THR A 263 86.40 94.62 58.37
N LEU A 264 86.99 94.40 59.56
CA LEU A 264 86.47 94.63 60.93
C LEU A 264 85.69 93.52 61.67
N GLY A 265 85.81 93.50 63.02
CA GLY A 265 85.01 92.71 63.97
C GLY A 265 85.40 92.86 65.46
N GLY A 266 84.44 92.67 66.38
CA GLY A 266 84.56 92.58 67.87
C GLY A 266 84.80 93.91 68.65
N ASP A 267 84.65 94.02 69.98
CA ASP A 267 83.83 93.33 71.03
C ASP A 267 83.95 94.11 72.40
N PHE A 268 83.36 93.62 73.52
CA PHE A 268 83.47 94.06 74.95
C PHE A 268 82.65 95.30 75.39
N GLY A 269 82.36 95.58 76.69
CA GLY A 269 82.69 94.94 77.99
C GLY A 269 81.93 95.59 79.20
N GLN A 270 82.16 95.14 80.46
CA GLN A 270 81.32 95.46 81.66
C GLN A 270 81.89 96.48 82.71
N PRO A 271 81.04 97.07 83.60
CA PRO A 271 81.40 98.09 84.61
C PRO A 271 81.30 97.62 86.10
N THR A 272 81.59 98.52 87.09
CA THR A 272 81.53 98.23 88.56
C THR A 272 81.15 99.43 89.47
N ALA A 273 80.90 99.15 90.76
CA ALA A 273 80.78 100.03 91.94
C ALA A 273 79.54 100.96 92.03
N THR A 274 78.35 100.57 92.50
CA THR A 274 77.84 99.37 93.20
C THR A 274 78.22 99.17 94.69
N SER A 275 77.52 99.81 95.66
CA SER A 275 77.42 99.31 97.06
C SER A 275 76.12 99.60 97.85
N PHE A 276 75.69 100.86 98.06
CA PHE A 276 74.52 101.17 98.94
C PHE A 276 73.31 101.82 98.24
N ASP A 277 73.52 102.73 97.27
CA ASP A 277 72.53 102.91 96.19
C ASP A 277 72.22 101.55 95.54
N ASN A 278 73.21 100.66 95.52
CA ASN A 278 73.09 99.28 95.09
C ASN A 278 72.21 98.39 95.98
N LEU A 279 71.82 98.82 97.20
CA LEU A 279 70.90 98.09 98.08
C LEU A 279 69.45 98.59 97.90
N MET A 280 69.25 99.90 97.75
CA MET A 280 67.96 100.46 97.34
C MET A 280 67.65 100.11 95.88
N ALA A 281 68.66 100.12 95.01
CA ALA A 281 68.63 99.44 93.73
C ALA A 281 68.39 97.95 93.96
N ARG A 282 69.10 97.19 94.81
CA ARG A 282 68.77 95.76 95.00
C ARG A 282 67.31 95.52 95.42
N ILE A 283 66.67 96.40 96.17
CA ILE A 283 65.23 96.30 96.50
C ILE A 283 64.35 96.71 95.30
N SER A 284 64.69 97.78 94.58
CA SER A 284 64.01 98.20 93.35
C SER A 284 64.17 97.19 92.21
N ASP A 285 65.35 96.58 92.08
CA ASP A 285 65.77 95.52 91.18
C ASP A 285 65.14 94.20 91.58
N MET A 286 65.02 93.87 92.88
CA MET A 286 64.24 92.71 93.33
C MET A 286 62.75 92.92 93.08
N ASN A 287 62.23 94.14 93.18
CA ASN A 287 60.83 94.43 92.90
C ASN A 287 60.55 94.45 91.37
N ALA A 288 61.47 95.02 90.59
CA ALA A 288 61.49 94.94 89.13
C ALA A 288 61.64 93.48 88.68
N GLU A 289 62.59 92.73 89.24
CA GLU A 289 62.78 91.29 89.05
C GLU A 289 61.49 90.54 89.40
N ASN A 290 60.84 90.83 90.54
CA ASN A 290 59.56 90.24 90.93
C ASN A 290 58.44 90.57 89.92
N THR A 291 58.39 91.79 89.36
CA THR A 291 57.47 92.10 88.25
C THR A 291 57.86 91.42 86.93
N THR A 292 59.16 91.26 86.61
CA THR A 292 59.59 90.46 85.45
C THR A 292 59.37 88.97 85.65
N LEU A 293 59.42 88.46 86.89
CA LEU A 293 59.16 87.07 87.25
C LEU A 293 57.66 86.80 87.19
N LYS A 294 56.81 87.72 87.66
CA LYS A 294 55.37 87.69 87.39
C LYS A 294 55.06 87.77 85.89
N GLY A 295 55.77 88.62 85.14
CA GLY A 295 55.66 88.68 83.67
C GLY A 295 56.14 87.41 82.96
N LYS A 296 57.20 86.77 83.45
CA LYS A 296 57.68 85.45 83.00
C LYS A 296 56.68 84.35 83.38
N MET A 297 56.07 84.41 84.55
CA MET A 297 55.07 83.46 85.02
C MET A 297 53.80 83.55 84.18
N VAL A 298 53.29 84.76 83.90
CA VAL A 298 52.17 84.98 82.96
C VAL A 298 52.51 84.45 81.55
N LYS A 299 53.74 84.69 81.06
CA LYS A 299 54.19 84.12 79.78
C LYS A 299 54.32 82.60 79.81
N LEU A 300 54.72 82.00 80.93
CA LEU A 300 54.80 80.55 81.10
C LEU A 300 53.40 79.92 81.23
N ASP A 301 52.46 80.58 81.90
CA ASP A 301 51.05 80.19 81.93
C ASP A 301 50.41 80.28 80.53
N GLU A 302 50.74 81.32 79.76
CA GLU A 302 50.29 81.51 78.38
C GLU A 302 50.87 80.46 77.42
N ILE A 303 52.18 80.16 77.54
CA ILE A 303 52.83 79.06 76.82
C ILE A 303 52.25 77.71 77.24
N ASN A 304 52.04 77.46 78.54
CA ASN A 304 51.46 76.19 79.02
C ASN A 304 50.03 76.01 78.51
N ARG A 305 49.21 77.07 78.49
CA ARG A 305 47.88 77.07 77.87
C ARG A 305 47.94 76.82 76.36
N SER A 306 48.95 77.37 75.65
CA SER A 306 49.18 77.04 74.23
C SER A 306 49.46 75.55 74.06
N VAL A 307 50.41 75.00 74.82
CA VAL A 307 50.77 73.57 74.79
C VAL A 307 49.60 72.66 75.20
N GLU A 308 48.77 73.06 76.16
CA GLU A 308 47.56 72.33 76.55
C GLU A 308 46.50 72.33 75.43
N ASN A 309 46.30 73.47 74.76
CA ASN A 309 45.41 73.60 73.61
C ASN A 309 45.94 72.81 72.39
N GLU A 310 47.24 72.86 72.12
CA GLU A 310 47.92 72.09 71.07
C GLU A 310 47.83 70.58 71.37
N ALA A 311 48.04 70.16 72.61
CA ALA A 311 47.86 68.77 73.03
C ALA A 311 46.39 68.32 72.92
N HIS A 312 45.43 69.21 73.18
CA HIS A 312 44.01 68.93 72.96
C HIS A 312 43.67 68.80 71.46
N ALA A 313 44.18 69.71 70.62
CA ALA A 313 44.03 69.65 69.18
C ALA A 313 44.65 68.36 68.61
N ASN A 314 45.88 68.03 69.01
CA ASN A 314 46.58 66.81 68.60
C ASN A 314 45.82 65.54 69.04
N ARG A 315 45.26 65.49 70.25
CA ARG A 315 44.37 64.38 70.67
C ARG A 315 43.11 64.29 69.79
N SER A 316 42.51 65.42 69.43
CA SER A 316 41.35 65.45 68.52
C SER A 316 41.71 64.92 67.12
N THR A 317 42.83 65.36 66.55
CA THR A 317 43.33 64.88 65.25
C THR A 317 43.66 63.38 65.29
N ILE A 318 44.31 62.89 66.36
CA ILE A 318 44.58 61.45 66.55
C ILE A 318 43.27 60.66 66.62
N GLN A 319 42.25 61.14 67.35
CA GLN A 319 40.95 60.47 67.40
C GLN A 319 40.25 60.47 66.04
N GLN A 320 40.34 61.56 65.27
CA GLN A 320 39.78 61.61 63.91
C GLN A 320 40.50 60.62 62.98
N MET A 321 41.84 60.56 63.01
CA MET A 321 42.62 59.59 62.24
C MET A 321 42.34 58.14 62.66
N ALA A 322 42.16 57.87 63.95
CA ALA A 322 41.79 56.54 64.46
C ALA A 322 40.39 56.12 63.97
N ASN A 323 39.40 57.02 64.02
CA ASN A 323 38.06 56.78 63.50
C ASN A 323 38.07 56.56 61.98
N GLN A 324 38.87 57.32 61.24
CA GLN A 324 39.07 57.13 59.79
C GLN A 324 39.71 55.78 59.48
N LEU A 325 40.78 55.41 60.19
CA LEU A 325 41.46 54.13 60.02
C LEU A 325 40.52 52.95 60.31
N HIS A 326 39.75 53.01 61.39
CA HIS A 326 38.73 52.00 61.70
C HIS A 326 37.69 51.86 60.58
N SER A 327 37.20 52.99 60.04
CA SER A 327 36.27 52.96 58.90
C SER A 327 36.93 52.39 57.63
N TYR A 328 38.22 52.65 57.38
CA TYR A 328 38.94 52.00 56.29
C TYR A 328 39.11 50.48 56.50
N GLU A 329 39.31 50.01 57.72
CA GLU A 329 39.35 48.58 58.07
C GLU A 329 37.98 47.91 57.83
N GLU A 330 36.88 48.49 58.32
CA GLU A 330 35.52 48.00 58.08
C GLU A 330 35.20 47.92 56.57
N ASN A 331 35.50 48.99 55.82
CA ASN A 331 35.31 49.02 54.37
C ASN A 331 36.20 47.97 53.66
N THR A 332 37.42 47.73 54.13
CA THR A 332 38.31 46.69 53.58
C THR A 332 37.76 45.28 53.84
N ILE A 333 37.20 45.03 55.02
CA ILE A 333 36.52 43.75 55.34
C ILE A 333 35.26 43.58 54.47
N SER A 334 34.46 44.64 54.30
CA SER A 334 33.28 44.66 53.44
C SER A 334 33.63 44.32 51.98
N HIS A 335 34.63 45.01 51.41
CA HIS A 335 35.10 44.73 50.04
C HIS A 335 35.64 43.29 49.89
N ARG A 336 36.33 42.73 50.90
CA ARG A 336 36.76 41.33 50.87
C ARG A 336 35.58 40.36 50.81
N LEU A 337 34.54 40.58 51.63
CA LEU A 337 33.33 39.76 51.62
C LEU A 337 32.58 39.84 50.29
N GLN A 338 32.50 41.03 49.67
CA GLN A 338 31.94 41.20 48.33
C GLN A 338 32.75 40.45 47.27
N ILE A 339 34.08 40.54 47.31
CA ILE A 339 34.99 39.80 46.42
C ILE A 339 34.79 38.28 46.56
N ASP A 340 34.61 37.77 47.77
CA ASP A 340 34.41 36.35 48.01
C ASP A 340 33.00 35.86 47.62
N SER A 341 31.96 36.69 47.74
CA SER A 341 30.64 36.43 47.15
C SER A 341 30.72 36.31 45.62
N ILE A 342 31.35 37.29 44.96
CA ILE A 342 31.51 37.32 43.50
C ILE A 342 32.31 36.10 42.99
N LYS A 343 33.28 35.58 43.76
CA LYS A 343 33.96 34.31 43.44
C LYS A 343 33.00 33.11 43.51
N ALA A 344 32.20 33.01 44.57
CA ALA A 344 31.23 31.92 44.74
C ALA A 344 30.15 31.95 43.64
N GLU A 345 29.64 33.14 43.31
CA GLU A 345 28.69 33.36 42.20
C GLU A 345 29.30 32.98 40.84
N ARG A 346 30.57 33.37 40.59
CA ARG A 346 31.32 32.93 39.39
C ARG A 346 31.44 31.42 39.32
N ASP A 347 31.79 30.76 40.43
CA ASP A 347 32.06 29.31 40.43
C ASP A 347 30.78 28.48 40.32
N ALA A 348 29.66 28.97 40.88
CA ALA A 348 28.33 28.45 40.58
C ALA A 348 27.99 28.60 39.09
N ALA A 349 28.14 29.80 38.52
CA ALA A 349 27.86 30.04 37.10
C ALA A 349 28.78 29.24 36.14
N LEU A 350 30.01 28.91 36.55
CA LEU A 350 30.90 28.02 35.80
C LEU A 350 30.46 26.56 35.87
N ASN A 351 29.96 26.09 37.03
CA ASN A 351 29.36 24.77 37.18
C ASN A 351 28.09 24.65 36.32
N ASP A 352 27.20 25.63 36.39
CA ASP A 352 25.93 25.64 35.63
C ASP A 352 26.16 25.73 34.12
N LYS A 353 27.21 26.45 33.69
CA LYS A 353 27.66 26.43 32.29
C LYS A 353 28.10 25.04 31.84
N GLU A 354 28.78 24.29 32.69
CA GLU A 354 29.31 22.95 32.35
C GLU A 354 28.22 21.88 32.38
N THR A 355 27.24 21.96 33.30
CA THR A 355 26.04 21.09 33.26
C THR A 355 25.22 21.34 31.99
N ILE A 356 24.90 22.61 31.67
CA ILE A 356 24.21 22.98 30.43
C ILE A 356 24.98 22.52 29.18
N LYS A 357 26.31 22.55 29.19
CA LYS A 357 27.15 22.04 28.10
C LYS A 357 27.05 20.51 27.95
N ASN A 358 26.94 19.76 29.04
CA ASN A 358 26.76 18.31 29.00
C ASN A 358 25.32 17.91 28.60
N GLU A 359 24.31 18.70 28.99
CA GLU A 359 22.94 18.59 28.49
C GLU A 359 22.85 18.89 26.98
N LEU A 360 23.58 19.91 26.51
CA LEU A 360 23.68 20.24 25.08
C LEU A 360 24.33 19.09 24.28
N GLU A 361 25.38 18.46 24.78
CA GLU A 361 26.04 17.36 24.06
C GLU A 361 25.22 16.07 24.06
N THR A 362 24.53 15.75 25.17
CA THR A 362 23.62 14.61 25.22
C THR A 362 22.37 14.82 24.35
N THR A 363 21.84 16.05 24.27
CA THR A 363 20.72 16.36 23.36
C THR A 363 21.13 16.34 21.88
N LYS A 364 22.34 16.78 21.51
CA LYS A 364 22.90 16.55 20.16
C LYS A 364 23.00 15.06 19.83
N SER A 365 23.57 14.26 20.73
CA SER A 365 23.72 12.81 20.53
C SER A 365 22.36 12.12 20.32
N ARG A 366 21.33 12.55 21.07
CA ARG A 366 19.94 12.11 20.83
C ARG A 366 19.40 12.57 19.48
N LEU A 367 19.66 13.81 19.05
CA LEU A 367 19.24 14.32 17.74
C LEU A 367 19.89 13.52 16.60
N ASP A 368 21.19 13.25 16.66
CA ASP A 368 21.91 12.44 15.68
C ASP A 368 21.37 11.01 15.60
N SER A 369 21.00 10.42 16.75
CA SER A 369 20.38 9.10 16.83
C SER A 369 18.99 9.08 16.17
N VAL A 370 18.14 10.07 16.50
CA VAL A 370 16.81 10.23 15.88
C VAL A 370 16.92 10.51 14.37
N GLN A 371 17.90 11.30 13.93
CA GLN A 371 18.13 11.57 12.51
C GLN A 371 18.55 10.31 11.75
N LYS A 372 19.38 9.44 12.34
CA LYS A 372 19.73 8.13 11.76
C LYS A 372 18.52 7.19 11.70
N ALA A 373 17.70 7.13 12.76
CA ALA A 373 16.47 6.36 12.77
C ALA A 373 15.46 6.85 11.70
N TRP A 374 15.35 8.17 11.51
CA TRP A 374 14.54 8.78 10.45
C TRP A 374 15.08 8.48 9.05
N GLN A 375 16.40 8.51 8.85
CA GLN A 375 17.03 8.13 7.58
C GLN A 375 16.80 6.65 7.24
N ASN A 376 16.90 5.76 8.23
CA ASN A 376 16.62 4.33 8.06
C ASN A 376 15.15 4.09 7.68
N THR A 377 14.21 4.63 8.46
CA THR A 377 12.77 4.47 8.20
C THR A 377 12.32 5.14 6.90
N ARG A 378 12.97 6.24 6.46
CA ARG A 378 12.79 6.78 5.10
C ARG A 378 13.28 5.80 4.03
N GLY A 379 14.46 5.20 4.19
CA GLY A 379 14.98 4.21 3.27
C GLY A 379 14.14 2.92 3.20
N GLU A 380 13.54 2.51 4.32
CA GLU A 380 12.55 1.41 4.36
C GLU A 380 11.26 1.79 3.62
N LEU A 381 10.75 3.02 3.80
CA LEU A 381 9.59 3.51 3.06
C LEU A 381 9.86 3.56 1.55
N ASP A 382 11.02 4.08 1.13
CA ASP A 382 11.45 4.11 -0.27
C ASP A 382 11.53 2.68 -0.85
N GLN A 383 12.03 1.69 -0.09
CA GLN A 383 12.02 0.28 -0.50
C GLN A 383 10.60 -0.28 -0.63
N ARG A 384 9.68 0.06 0.28
CA ARG A 384 8.27 -0.38 0.22
C ARG A 384 7.54 0.25 -0.97
N GLU A 385 7.82 1.50 -1.30
CA GLU A 385 7.25 2.20 -2.47
C GLU A 385 7.73 1.56 -3.79
N ASN A 386 9.01 1.18 -3.88
CA ASN A 386 9.55 0.40 -5.00
C ASN A 386 8.92 -1.01 -5.10
N GLN A 387 8.75 -1.71 -3.98
CA GLN A 387 8.07 -3.02 -3.94
C GLN A 387 6.60 -2.91 -4.37
N TYR A 388 5.89 -1.89 -3.90
CA TYR A 388 4.50 -1.63 -4.30
C TYR A 388 4.40 -1.37 -5.81
N SER A 389 5.25 -0.50 -6.34
CA SER A 389 5.31 -0.18 -7.78
C SER A 389 5.59 -1.42 -8.64
N SER A 390 6.51 -2.29 -8.20
CA SER A 390 6.81 -3.56 -8.85
C SER A 390 5.61 -4.52 -8.84
N ASN A 391 4.92 -4.63 -7.70
CA ASN A 391 3.73 -5.45 -7.54
C ASN A 391 2.54 -4.93 -8.37
N GLU A 392 2.37 -3.61 -8.50
CA GLU A 392 1.33 -3.00 -9.34
C GLU A 392 1.56 -3.29 -10.82
N LEU A 393 2.82 -3.25 -11.29
CA LEU A 393 3.19 -3.66 -12.65
C LEU A 393 2.94 -5.16 -12.88
N HIS A 394 3.32 -6.01 -11.93
CA HIS A 394 3.07 -7.46 -12.01
C HIS A 394 1.57 -7.79 -11.98
N LEU A 395 0.77 -7.06 -11.20
CA LEU A 395 -0.69 -7.21 -11.16
C LEU A 395 -1.31 -6.83 -12.50
N LYS A 396 -0.92 -5.70 -13.08
CA LYS A 396 -1.36 -5.30 -14.44
C LYS A 396 -0.93 -6.30 -15.51
N GLN A 397 0.23 -6.95 -15.37
CA GLN A 397 0.62 -8.02 -16.27
C GLN A 397 -0.31 -9.24 -16.12
N LEU A 398 -0.59 -9.70 -14.90
CA LEU A 398 -1.53 -10.79 -14.65
C LEU A 398 -2.95 -10.49 -15.15
N GLU A 399 -3.42 -9.24 -15.04
CA GLU A 399 -4.71 -8.81 -15.59
C GLU A 399 -4.75 -8.91 -17.13
N ASN A 400 -3.67 -8.50 -17.80
CA ASN A 400 -3.54 -8.62 -19.25
C ASN A 400 -3.44 -10.09 -19.70
N ASP A 401 -2.66 -10.91 -19.00
CA ASP A 401 -2.50 -12.34 -19.28
C ASP A 401 -3.83 -13.09 -19.07
N LEU A 402 -4.59 -12.75 -18.02
CA LEU A 402 -5.94 -13.28 -17.76
C LEU A 402 -6.94 -12.84 -18.85
N LEU A 403 -6.89 -11.57 -19.28
CA LEU A 403 -7.74 -11.07 -20.36
C LEU A 403 -7.42 -11.77 -21.69
N PHE A 404 -6.13 -12.02 -21.99
CA PHE A 404 -5.69 -12.77 -23.16
C PHE A 404 -6.13 -14.24 -23.11
N ALA A 405 -5.95 -14.92 -21.97
CA ALA A 405 -6.40 -16.28 -21.76
C ALA A 405 -7.93 -16.42 -21.88
N LYS A 406 -8.68 -15.46 -21.33
CA LYS A 406 -10.15 -15.40 -21.48
C LYS A 406 -10.56 -15.18 -22.93
N THR A 407 -9.94 -14.22 -23.63
CA THR A 407 -10.26 -13.89 -25.03
C THR A 407 -9.98 -15.06 -25.96
N THR A 408 -8.86 -15.76 -25.75
CA THR A 408 -8.51 -16.96 -26.53
C THR A 408 -9.42 -18.16 -26.21
N PHE A 409 -9.85 -18.33 -24.96
CA PHE A 409 -10.86 -19.34 -24.60
C PHE A 409 -12.26 -19.03 -25.14
N ASP A 410 -12.67 -17.76 -25.16
CA ASP A 410 -13.94 -17.32 -25.77
C ASP A 410 -13.90 -17.53 -27.29
N ALA A 411 -12.78 -17.25 -27.97
CA ALA A 411 -12.58 -17.56 -29.39
C ALA A 411 -12.56 -19.07 -29.67
N PHE A 412 -11.97 -19.88 -28.80
CA PHE A 412 -12.00 -21.34 -28.90
C PHE A 412 -13.45 -21.89 -28.80
N LYS A 413 -14.25 -21.40 -27.84
CA LYS A 413 -15.68 -21.76 -27.75
C LYS A 413 -16.47 -21.34 -28.98
N GLN A 414 -16.13 -20.20 -29.62
CA GLN A 414 -16.72 -19.80 -30.91
C GLN A 414 -16.40 -20.81 -32.02
N GLN A 415 -15.15 -21.25 -32.15
CA GLN A 415 -14.78 -22.27 -33.13
C GLN A 415 -15.47 -23.61 -32.87
N VAL A 416 -15.52 -24.06 -31.60
CA VAL A 416 -16.18 -25.33 -31.24
C VAL A 416 -17.70 -25.26 -31.43
N GLY A 417 -18.36 -24.17 -31.02
CA GLY A 417 -19.80 -23.96 -31.25
C GLY A 417 -20.14 -23.90 -32.75
N GLN A 418 -19.28 -23.28 -33.57
CA GLN A 418 -19.45 -23.26 -35.02
C GLN A 418 -19.26 -24.64 -35.66
N LEU A 419 -18.29 -25.44 -35.20
CA LEU A 419 -18.06 -26.82 -35.68
C LEU A 419 -19.16 -27.81 -35.25
N LEU A 420 -19.81 -27.55 -34.11
CA LEU A 420 -20.93 -28.36 -33.60
C LEU A 420 -22.31 -27.89 -34.11
N SER A 421 -22.36 -26.72 -34.74
CA SER A 421 -23.56 -26.22 -35.42
C SER A 421 -23.77 -26.95 -36.75
N ASP A 422 -25.01 -27.29 -37.05
CA ASP A 422 -25.42 -27.84 -38.35
C ASP A 422 -26.51 -26.97 -39.00
N GLY A 423 -26.96 -27.33 -40.20
CA GLY A 423 -27.94 -26.56 -40.97
C GLY A 423 -29.34 -26.46 -40.34
N TYR A 424 -29.61 -27.17 -39.24
CA TYR A 424 -30.88 -27.19 -38.54
C TYR A 424 -30.76 -26.76 -37.07
N VAL A 425 -29.60 -26.99 -36.44
CA VAL A 425 -29.34 -26.66 -35.03
C VAL A 425 -28.03 -25.89 -34.90
N LYS A 426 -28.14 -24.58 -34.66
CA LYS A 426 -27.05 -23.73 -34.19
C LYS A 426 -26.76 -24.03 -32.71
N VAL A 427 -25.49 -24.06 -32.34
CA VAL A 427 -25.00 -24.17 -30.96
C VAL A 427 -24.34 -22.84 -30.59
N GLU A 428 -24.78 -22.18 -29.51
CA GLU A 428 -24.11 -20.94 -29.07
C GLU A 428 -22.74 -21.27 -28.44
N PRO A 429 -21.78 -20.32 -28.43
CA PRO A 429 -20.43 -20.53 -27.91
C PRO A 429 -20.35 -20.51 -26.37
N LYS A 430 -21.28 -21.23 -25.72
CA LYS A 430 -21.36 -21.46 -24.28
C LYS A 430 -20.90 -22.89 -23.98
N GLU A 431 -20.21 -23.06 -22.87
CA GLU A 431 -19.62 -24.36 -22.50
C GLU A 431 -20.69 -25.44 -22.31
N ASP A 432 -21.86 -25.09 -21.77
CA ASP A 432 -22.94 -26.04 -21.48
C ASP A 432 -23.69 -26.48 -22.74
N GLU A 433 -24.00 -25.57 -23.67
CA GLU A 433 -24.62 -25.93 -24.97
C GLU A 433 -23.67 -26.77 -25.84
N ILE A 434 -22.36 -26.47 -25.80
CA ILE A 434 -21.31 -27.28 -26.43
C ILE A 434 -21.29 -28.70 -25.83
N LYS A 435 -21.31 -28.84 -24.49
CA LYS A 435 -21.38 -30.13 -23.80
C LYS A 435 -22.66 -30.89 -24.15
N GLU A 436 -23.82 -30.23 -24.15
CA GLU A 436 -25.11 -30.83 -24.45
C GLU A 436 -25.15 -31.39 -25.88
N LYS A 437 -24.74 -30.59 -26.89
CA LYS A 437 -24.64 -31.08 -28.28
C LYS A 437 -23.68 -32.27 -28.39
N ILE A 438 -22.53 -32.24 -27.72
CA ILE A 438 -21.59 -33.37 -27.70
C ILE A 438 -22.24 -34.62 -27.10
N GLN A 439 -22.96 -34.49 -25.98
CA GLN A 439 -23.67 -35.62 -25.35
C GLN A 439 -24.76 -36.20 -26.27
N LEU A 440 -25.55 -35.35 -26.93
CA LEU A 440 -26.56 -35.75 -27.91
C LEU A 440 -25.94 -36.46 -29.12
N LEU A 441 -24.81 -35.97 -29.64
CA LEU A 441 -24.07 -36.62 -30.72
C LEU A 441 -23.48 -37.97 -30.29
N MET A 442 -22.93 -38.06 -29.08
CA MET A 442 -22.44 -39.32 -28.51
C MET A 442 -23.57 -40.35 -28.33
N GLN A 443 -24.74 -39.91 -27.85
CA GLN A 443 -25.89 -40.82 -27.71
C GLN A 443 -26.40 -41.29 -29.08
N SER A 444 -26.62 -40.37 -30.02
CA SER A 444 -27.02 -40.69 -31.39
C SER A 444 -26.02 -41.61 -32.12
N SER A 445 -24.73 -41.56 -31.74
CA SER A 445 -23.69 -42.48 -32.22
C SER A 445 -23.83 -43.88 -31.61
N LYS A 446 -24.09 -43.99 -30.30
CA LYS A 446 -24.40 -45.28 -29.65
C LYS A 446 -25.66 -45.92 -30.24
N ASP A 447 -26.73 -45.15 -30.42
CA ASP A 447 -28.00 -45.64 -30.95
C ASP A 447 -27.83 -46.17 -32.38
N ARG A 448 -27.08 -45.43 -33.22
CA ARG A 448 -26.65 -45.91 -34.55
C ARG A 448 -25.78 -47.16 -34.47
N GLY A 449 -24.90 -47.27 -33.48
CA GLY A 449 -24.12 -48.48 -33.21
C GLY A 449 -24.98 -49.71 -32.96
N VAL A 450 -26.04 -49.58 -32.14
CA VAL A 450 -27.02 -50.65 -31.88
C VAL A 450 -27.82 -51.02 -33.13
N ILE A 451 -28.17 -50.04 -33.98
CA ILE A 451 -28.80 -50.32 -35.28
C ILE A 451 -27.83 -51.08 -36.20
N ILE A 452 -26.56 -50.70 -36.24
CA ILE A 452 -25.53 -51.37 -37.06
C ILE A 452 -25.30 -52.81 -36.62
N THR A 453 -25.19 -53.09 -35.30
CA THR A 453 -25.02 -54.48 -34.83
C THR A 453 -26.25 -55.33 -35.10
N ASN A 454 -27.46 -54.78 -34.96
CA ASN A 454 -28.70 -55.48 -35.35
C ASN A 454 -28.74 -55.81 -36.86
N LEU A 455 -28.34 -54.87 -37.73
CA LEU A 455 -28.24 -55.10 -39.18
C LEU A 455 -27.13 -56.10 -39.55
N GLN A 456 -26.01 -56.11 -38.82
CA GLN A 456 -24.95 -57.11 -38.97
C GLN A 456 -25.45 -58.50 -38.60
N ASN A 457 -26.15 -58.65 -37.47
CA ASN A 457 -26.76 -59.91 -37.04
C ASN A 457 -27.79 -60.42 -38.06
N GLN A 458 -28.66 -59.55 -38.58
CA GLN A 458 -29.60 -59.90 -39.66
C GLN A 458 -28.88 -60.33 -40.95
N LYS A 459 -27.83 -59.61 -41.36
CA LYS A 459 -27.00 -59.98 -42.52
C LYS A 459 -26.36 -61.35 -42.33
N GLU A 460 -25.82 -61.65 -41.15
CA GLU A 460 -25.20 -62.94 -40.84
C GLU A 460 -26.25 -64.07 -40.85
N GLN A 461 -27.43 -63.85 -40.27
CA GLN A 461 -28.54 -64.81 -40.31
C GLN A 461 -29.01 -65.11 -41.74
N LEU A 462 -29.19 -64.07 -42.57
CA LEU A 462 -29.52 -64.22 -43.99
C LEU A 462 -28.41 -64.92 -44.78
N SER A 463 -27.14 -64.66 -44.44
CA SER A 463 -25.99 -65.31 -45.06
C SER A 463 -25.91 -66.80 -44.69
N LYS A 464 -26.23 -67.17 -43.45
CA LYS A 464 -26.36 -68.57 -43.00
C LYS A 464 -27.52 -69.29 -43.71
N GLN A 465 -28.69 -68.65 -43.82
CA GLN A 465 -29.82 -69.20 -44.57
C GLN A 465 -29.49 -69.37 -46.06
N LEU A 466 -28.79 -68.42 -46.68
CA LEU A 466 -28.35 -68.54 -48.07
C LEU A 466 -27.35 -69.69 -48.25
N GLN A 467 -26.39 -69.84 -47.34
CA GLN A 467 -25.42 -70.94 -47.36
C GLN A 467 -26.12 -72.30 -47.23
N GLU A 468 -27.08 -72.44 -46.30
CA GLU A 468 -27.92 -73.63 -46.14
C GLU A 468 -28.68 -73.97 -47.44
N LYS A 469 -29.27 -72.96 -48.12
CA LYS A 469 -29.93 -73.17 -49.42
C LYS A 469 -28.96 -73.54 -50.54
N ILE A 470 -27.74 -73.00 -50.54
CA ILE A 470 -26.69 -73.38 -51.49
C ILE A 470 -26.25 -74.84 -51.26
N GLU A 471 -26.14 -75.29 -50.01
CA GLU A 471 -25.78 -76.67 -49.66
C GLU A 471 -26.89 -77.66 -50.04
N ILE A 472 -28.15 -77.36 -49.70
CA ILE A 472 -29.32 -78.15 -50.13
C ILE A 472 -29.40 -78.23 -51.66
N ASN A 473 -29.17 -77.10 -52.37
CA ASN A 473 -29.20 -77.11 -53.83
C ASN A 473 -28.03 -77.92 -54.42
N LYS A 474 -26.82 -77.84 -53.87
CA LYS A 474 -25.69 -78.69 -54.28
C LYS A 474 -25.99 -80.18 -54.06
N GLU A 475 -26.64 -80.54 -52.96
CA GLU A 475 -27.05 -81.92 -52.71
C GLU A 475 -28.10 -82.40 -53.72
N ALA A 476 -29.07 -81.54 -54.07
CA ALA A 476 -30.06 -81.81 -55.11
C ALA A 476 -29.42 -81.92 -56.51
N ASP A 477 -28.49 -81.04 -56.87
CA ASP A 477 -27.73 -81.12 -58.12
C ASP A 477 -26.84 -82.36 -58.19
N ASN A 478 -26.22 -82.78 -57.08
CA ASN A 478 -25.45 -84.03 -57.05
C ASN A 478 -26.36 -85.25 -57.27
N LYS A 479 -27.54 -85.28 -56.67
CA LYS A 479 -28.57 -86.33 -56.91
C LYS A 479 -29.04 -86.31 -58.37
N ARG A 480 -29.25 -85.12 -58.96
CA ARG A 480 -29.59 -84.94 -60.37
C ARG A 480 -28.50 -85.49 -61.30
N HIS A 481 -27.24 -85.09 -61.13
CA HIS A 481 -26.13 -85.59 -61.95
C HIS A 481 -25.94 -87.12 -61.82
N HIS A 482 -26.18 -87.69 -60.64
CA HIS A 482 -26.12 -89.15 -60.45
C HIS A 482 -27.25 -89.86 -61.23
N ALA A 483 -28.47 -89.33 -61.20
CA ALA A 483 -29.59 -89.82 -62.00
C ALA A 483 -29.34 -89.65 -63.51
N GLU A 484 -28.80 -88.51 -63.95
CA GLU A 484 -28.43 -88.25 -65.35
C GLU A 484 -27.33 -89.21 -65.83
N SER A 485 -26.32 -89.48 -65.02
CA SER A 485 -25.27 -90.45 -65.34
C SER A 485 -25.82 -91.88 -65.49
N HIS A 486 -26.75 -92.29 -64.62
CA HIS A 486 -27.42 -93.59 -64.71
C HIS A 486 -28.36 -93.67 -65.92
N LEU A 487 -29.00 -92.56 -66.29
CA LEU A 487 -29.83 -92.45 -67.50
C LEU A 487 -28.94 -92.62 -68.76
N LEU A 488 -27.80 -91.94 -68.84
CA LEU A 488 -26.82 -92.09 -69.92
C LEU A 488 -26.23 -93.51 -70.01
N GLU A 489 -26.01 -94.19 -68.89
CA GLU A 489 -25.59 -95.60 -68.86
C GLU A 489 -26.68 -96.52 -69.46
N LEU A 490 -27.94 -96.29 -69.09
CA LEU A 490 -29.09 -97.02 -69.66
C LEU A 490 -29.28 -96.73 -71.15
N GLU A 491 -29.14 -95.49 -71.60
CA GLU A 491 -29.19 -95.12 -73.02
C GLU A 491 -28.06 -95.78 -73.82
N HIS A 492 -26.83 -95.77 -73.30
CA HIS A 492 -25.71 -96.47 -73.95
C HIS A 492 -25.99 -97.98 -74.04
N ARG A 493 -26.50 -98.58 -72.97
CA ARG A 493 -26.80 -100.02 -72.90
C ARG A 493 -27.95 -100.42 -73.83
N LEU A 494 -28.99 -99.59 -73.96
CA LEU A 494 -30.04 -99.76 -74.95
C LEU A 494 -29.46 -99.68 -76.37
N LYS A 495 -28.62 -98.68 -76.64
CA LYS A 495 -27.97 -98.51 -77.96
C LYS A 495 -27.03 -99.66 -78.33
N THR A 496 -26.34 -100.28 -77.37
CA THR A 496 -25.57 -101.51 -77.65
C THR A 496 -26.48 -102.68 -77.98
N LEU A 497 -27.58 -102.88 -77.25
CA LEU A 497 -28.53 -103.96 -77.54
C LEU A 497 -29.22 -103.78 -78.91
N ASP A 498 -29.49 -102.53 -79.31
CA ASP A 498 -30.08 -102.19 -80.61
C ASP A 498 -29.07 -102.40 -81.78
N ASN A 499 -27.79 -102.09 -81.54
CA ASN A 499 -26.69 -102.45 -82.46
C ASN A 499 -26.51 -103.98 -82.56
N ASP A 500 -26.56 -104.71 -81.44
CA ASP A 500 -26.43 -106.17 -81.41
C ASP A 500 -27.62 -106.86 -82.11
N TYR A 501 -28.83 -106.29 -81.96
CA TYR A 501 -30.03 -106.75 -82.65
C TYR A 501 -29.94 -106.49 -84.17
N THR A 502 -29.61 -105.27 -84.59
CA THR A 502 -29.50 -104.91 -86.01
C THR A 502 -28.36 -105.64 -86.73
N THR A 503 -27.21 -105.85 -86.07
CA THR A 503 -26.14 -106.70 -86.63
C THR A 503 -26.56 -108.16 -86.72
N THR A 504 -27.28 -108.69 -85.72
CA THR A 504 -27.86 -110.05 -85.79
C THR A 504 -28.84 -110.21 -86.97
N GLU A 505 -29.63 -109.18 -87.27
CA GLU A 505 -30.53 -109.19 -88.43
C GLU A 505 -29.77 -109.12 -89.77
N VAL A 506 -28.71 -108.31 -89.85
CA VAL A 506 -27.81 -108.29 -91.02
C VAL A 506 -27.11 -109.65 -91.21
N TYR A 507 -26.68 -110.32 -90.13
CA TYR A 507 -26.15 -111.68 -90.23
C TYR A 507 -27.20 -112.69 -90.72
N ARG A 508 -28.45 -112.61 -90.24
CA ARG A 508 -29.56 -113.43 -90.77
C ARG A 508 -29.78 -113.20 -92.27
N GLU A 509 -29.78 -111.95 -92.72
CA GLU A 509 -30.04 -111.63 -94.13
C GLU A 509 -28.87 -112.03 -95.04
N ASN A 510 -27.62 -111.80 -94.61
CA ASN A 510 -26.44 -112.27 -95.33
C ASN A 510 -26.44 -113.81 -95.47
N LEU A 511 -26.79 -114.55 -94.41
CA LEU A 511 -26.90 -116.02 -94.49
C LEU A 511 -28.00 -116.50 -95.45
N LYS A 512 -29.14 -115.79 -95.56
CA LYS A 512 -30.16 -116.08 -96.59
C LYS A 512 -29.60 -115.83 -97.99
N GLN A 513 -28.97 -114.68 -98.21
CA GLN A 513 -28.40 -114.31 -99.51
C GLN A 513 -27.29 -115.26 -99.94
N ASP A 514 -26.39 -115.64 -99.04
CA ASP A 514 -25.27 -116.52 -99.36
C ASP A 514 -25.75 -117.95 -99.61
N LYS A 515 -26.78 -118.44 -98.91
CA LYS A 515 -27.46 -119.69 -99.29
C LYS A 515 -28.00 -119.65 -100.71
N ALA A 516 -28.63 -118.54 -101.13
CA ALA A 516 -29.13 -118.38 -102.49
C ALA A 516 -28.00 -118.30 -103.54
N LYS A 517 -26.93 -117.53 -103.25
CA LYS A 517 -25.73 -117.42 -104.11
C LYS A 517 -25.03 -118.77 -104.29
N PHE A 518 -24.91 -119.57 -103.22
CA PHE A 518 -24.20 -120.85 -103.26
C PHE A 518 -24.93 -121.89 -104.13
N LEU A 519 -26.26 -121.94 -104.06
CA LEU A 519 -27.09 -122.76 -104.95
C LEU A 519 -26.89 -122.35 -106.43
N HIS A 520 -27.05 -121.07 -106.75
CA HIS A 520 -26.82 -120.54 -108.11
C HIS A 520 -25.37 -120.73 -108.61
N PHE A 521 -24.39 -120.71 -107.70
CA PHE A 521 -22.99 -120.98 -108.04
C PHE A 521 -22.79 -122.44 -108.43
N LEU A 522 -23.35 -123.41 -107.69
CA LEU A 522 -23.25 -124.83 -108.01
C LEU A 522 -23.90 -125.16 -109.37
N GLU A 523 -25.10 -124.63 -109.65
CA GLU A 523 -25.76 -124.75 -110.97
C GLU A 523 -24.85 -124.26 -112.12
N ARG A 524 -24.32 -123.04 -111.97
CA ARG A 524 -23.49 -122.38 -113.00
C ARG A 524 -22.12 -123.04 -113.16
N LEU A 525 -21.53 -123.55 -112.08
CA LEU A 525 -20.21 -124.17 -112.08
C LEU A 525 -20.26 -125.56 -112.73
N ALA A 526 -21.30 -126.34 -112.48
CA ALA A 526 -21.56 -127.59 -113.17
C ALA A 526 -21.76 -127.40 -114.69
N SER A 527 -22.52 -126.36 -115.08
CA SER A 527 -22.68 -125.98 -116.49
C SER A 527 -21.35 -125.59 -117.15
N ILE A 528 -20.53 -124.75 -116.51
CA ILE A 528 -19.21 -124.35 -117.04
C ILE A 528 -18.24 -125.54 -117.13
N MET A 529 -18.35 -126.52 -116.22
CA MET A 529 -17.56 -127.76 -116.26
C MET A 529 -18.10 -128.84 -117.23
N LYS A 530 -19.18 -128.54 -117.98
CA LYS A 530 -19.77 -129.40 -119.03
C LYS A 530 -20.18 -130.80 -118.55
N ILE A 531 -20.84 -130.86 -117.40
CA ILE A 531 -21.41 -132.09 -116.85
C ILE A 531 -22.91 -132.11 -117.16
N GLU A 532 -23.30 -132.71 -118.29
CA GLU A 532 -24.69 -132.80 -118.76
C GLU A 532 -25.08 -134.26 -119.04
N ASN A 533 -26.38 -134.57 -118.93
CA ASN A 533 -27.00 -135.90 -119.08
C ASN A 533 -26.88 -136.91 -117.92
N VAL A 534 -27.14 -136.45 -116.69
CA VAL A 534 -28.03 -137.20 -115.78
C VAL A 534 -29.27 -136.35 -115.55
N SER A 535 -30.39 -136.76 -116.15
CA SER A 535 -31.66 -136.02 -116.13
C SER A 535 -32.52 -136.41 -114.95
N ASN A 536 -33.11 -135.40 -114.30
CA ASN A 536 -34.43 -135.36 -113.67
C ASN A 536 -35.09 -136.72 -113.32
N GLU A 537 -35.06 -137.11 -112.03
CA GLU A 537 -36.23 -137.77 -111.39
C GLU A 537 -36.18 -137.78 -109.85
N LEU A 538 -34.99 -137.62 -109.24
CA LEU A 538 -34.84 -137.41 -107.79
C LEU A 538 -34.26 -136.03 -107.50
N GLY A 539 -35.10 -135.12 -107.01
CA GLY A 539 -34.75 -133.71 -106.76
C GLY A 539 -33.95 -133.49 -105.48
N TYR A 540 -32.66 -133.82 -105.49
CA TYR A 540 -31.68 -133.39 -104.48
C TYR A 540 -30.34 -132.96 -105.12
N GLU A 541 -29.67 -132.06 -104.41
CA GLU A 541 -28.51 -131.22 -104.74
C GLU A 541 -27.38 -131.87 -105.59
N LEU A 542 -26.79 -131.07 -106.50
CA LEU A 542 -25.55 -131.45 -107.21
C LEU A 542 -24.38 -131.54 -106.21
N ASN A 543 -23.78 -132.72 -106.09
CA ASN A 543 -22.74 -132.99 -105.09
C ASN A 543 -21.40 -132.28 -105.42
N PRO A 544 -20.85 -131.42 -104.53
CA PRO A 544 -19.64 -130.62 -104.80
C PRO A 544 -18.34 -131.39 -105.10
N ASP A 545 -18.19 -132.64 -104.66
CA ASP A 545 -16.93 -133.40 -104.77
C ASP A 545 -16.40 -133.50 -106.21
N VAL A 546 -17.30 -133.54 -107.21
CA VAL A 546 -16.95 -133.66 -108.64
C VAL A 546 -16.22 -132.42 -109.19
N ILE A 547 -16.34 -131.29 -108.50
CA ILE A 547 -15.83 -129.99 -108.93
C ILE A 547 -14.46 -129.69 -108.28
N LEU A 548 -14.27 -130.07 -107.02
CA LEU A 548 -13.13 -129.66 -106.20
C LEU A 548 -11.77 -129.98 -106.84
N THR A 549 -11.64 -131.19 -107.39
CA THR A 549 -10.43 -131.74 -108.03
C THR A 549 -9.91 -130.94 -109.23
N ARG A 550 -10.70 -129.97 -109.74
CA ARG A 550 -10.32 -129.12 -110.88
C ARG A 550 -9.60 -127.84 -110.46
N ALA A 551 -9.79 -127.35 -109.23
CA ALA A 551 -9.35 -126.02 -108.80
C ALA A 551 -7.87 -125.96 -108.36
N GLU A 552 -7.34 -127.06 -107.81
CA GLU A 552 -6.03 -127.09 -107.12
C GLU A 552 -4.81 -126.77 -108.03
N GLN A 553 -4.99 -126.79 -109.35
CA GLN A 553 -3.89 -126.66 -110.32
C GLN A 553 -3.40 -125.22 -110.55
N LEU A 554 -4.11 -124.18 -110.09
CA LEU A 554 -3.87 -122.78 -110.50
C LEU A 554 -3.13 -121.88 -109.48
N MET A 555 -3.05 -122.25 -108.21
CA MET A 555 -2.81 -121.32 -107.09
C MET A 555 -1.32 -121.03 -106.75
N LYS A 556 -0.40 -121.00 -107.73
CA LYS A 556 1.05 -121.24 -107.45
C LYS A 556 2.07 -120.14 -107.82
N LEU A 557 1.66 -118.89 -108.06
CA LEU A 557 2.57 -117.88 -108.67
C LEU A 557 2.69 -116.47 -108.02
N GLU A 558 1.90 -116.11 -107.01
CA GLU A 558 1.92 -114.74 -106.44
C GLU A 558 2.49 -114.71 -105.01
N LYS A 559 3.68 -114.13 -104.79
CA LYS A 559 4.24 -113.98 -103.42
C LYS A 559 5.18 -112.80 -103.12
N ASP A 560 6.12 -112.46 -104.01
CA ASP A 560 7.31 -111.70 -103.59
C ASP A 560 7.34 -110.23 -104.09
N SER A 561 6.87 -109.24 -103.30
CA SER A 561 6.81 -107.83 -103.75
C SER A 561 6.79 -106.70 -102.69
N ILE A 562 7.18 -106.91 -101.42
CA ILE A 562 6.98 -105.90 -100.34
C ILE A 562 8.20 -105.76 -99.40
N VAL A 563 9.11 -104.78 -99.62
CA VAL A 563 10.28 -104.51 -98.73
C VAL A 563 10.71 -103.02 -98.54
N ASP A 564 10.69 -102.17 -99.57
CA ASP A 564 11.68 -101.06 -99.69
C ASP A 564 11.52 -99.71 -98.92
N GLN A 565 10.51 -99.49 -98.07
CA GLN A 565 10.15 -98.11 -97.62
C GLN A 565 10.91 -97.50 -96.40
N LYS A 566 12.05 -98.05 -95.93
CA LYS A 566 12.50 -97.81 -94.53
C LYS A 566 13.36 -96.57 -94.22
N THR A 567 13.96 -95.87 -95.19
CA THR A 567 15.13 -94.98 -94.93
C THR A 567 14.87 -93.48 -94.69
N SER A 568 13.69 -92.92 -94.99
CA SER A 568 13.52 -91.45 -95.05
C SER A 568 13.53 -90.70 -93.70
N ILE A 569 13.18 -91.38 -92.60
CA ILE A 569 12.71 -90.75 -91.35
C ILE A 569 13.81 -90.01 -90.56
N TYR A 570 15.08 -90.45 -90.62
CA TYR A 570 16.11 -89.99 -89.68
C TYR A 570 16.68 -88.58 -89.94
N SER A 571 16.52 -88.02 -91.14
CA SER A 571 17.17 -86.76 -91.53
C SER A 571 16.54 -85.51 -90.87
N LEU A 572 15.23 -85.51 -90.71
CA LEU A 572 14.45 -84.35 -90.24
C LEU A 572 14.70 -84.01 -88.76
N GLN A 573 14.90 -85.01 -87.91
CA GLN A 573 15.02 -84.83 -86.46
C GLN A 573 16.23 -83.97 -86.06
N ARG A 574 17.34 -84.05 -86.80
CA ARG A 574 18.59 -83.33 -86.48
C ARG A 574 18.47 -81.81 -86.58
N LYS A 575 17.62 -81.30 -87.48
CA LYS A 575 17.54 -79.85 -87.78
C LYS A 575 16.70 -79.06 -86.76
N ILE A 576 15.80 -79.73 -86.04
CA ILE A 576 14.95 -79.13 -85.00
C ILE A 576 15.78 -78.69 -83.78
N LYS A 577 16.86 -79.41 -83.43
CA LYS A 577 17.65 -79.11 -82.22
C LYS A 577 18.36 -77.75 -82.29
N GLN A 578 19.06 -77.47 -83.40
CA GLN A 578 19.89 -76.25 -83.53
C GLN A 578 19.08 -74.94 -83.46
N LEU A 579 17.79 -74.97 -83.84
CA LEU A 579 16.94 -73.77 -83.81
C LEU A 579 16.50 -73.36 -82.39
N LYS A 580 16.53 -74.28 -81.42
CA LYS A 580 16.19 -73.96 -80.02
C LYS A 580 17.32 -73.19 -79.32
N GLU A 581 18.54 -73.67 -79.46
CA GLU A 581 19.75 -73.08 -78.85
C GLU A 581 19.99 -71.62 -79.32
N GLN A 582 19.49 -71.21 -80.50
CA GLN A 582 19.55 -69.82 -80.96
C GLN A 582 18.53 -68.87 -80.32
N ILE A 583 17.43 -69.38 -79.76
CA ILE A 583 16.38 -68.55 -79.14
C ILE A 583 16.80 -68.16 -77.72
N GLU A 584 17.18 -69.15 -76.91
CA GLU A 584 17.60 -68.97 -75.50
C GLU A 584 18.74 -67.94 -75.34
N ASN A 585 19.68 -67.92 -76.29
CA ASN A 585 20.79 -66.95 -76.32
C ASN A 585 20.35 -65.49 -76.58
N LYS A 586 19.19 -65.26 -77.23
CA LYS A 586 18.65 -63.91 -77.47
C LYS A 586 17.86 -63.40 -76.27
N ASP A 587 17.12 -64.26 -75.59
CA ASP A 587 16.33 -63.89 -74.40
C ASP A 587 17.25 -63.40 -73.27
N LEU A 588 18.38 -64.09 -73.05
CA LEU A 588 19.42 -63.67 -72.08
C LEU A 588 19.98 -62.26 -72.37
N HIS A 589 20.12 -61.90 -73.65
CA HIS A 589 20.60 -60.57 -74.04
C HIS A 589 19.55 -59.47 -73.81
N LEU A 590 18.27 -59.76 -74.05
CA LEU A 590 17.17 -58.83 -73.76
C LEU A 590 17.04 -58.53 -72.26
N ASP A 591 17.20 -59.52 -71.39
CA ASP A 591 17.13 -59.32 -69.94
C ASP A 591 18.32 -58.53 -69.36
N LEU A 592 19.51 -58.68 -69.96
CA LEU A 592 20.66 -57.83 -69.65
C LEU A 592 20.41 -56.36 -70.05
N LEU A 593 19.80 -56.12 -71.21
CA LEU A 593 19.43 -54.76 -71.64
C LEU A 593 18.34 -54.16 -70.75
N ARG A 594 17.28 -54.92 -70.41
CA ARG A 594 16.21 -54.49 -69.48
C ARG A 594 16.76 -54.05 -68.13
N LYS A 595 17.63 -54.85 -67.51
CA LYS A 595 18.28 -54.52 -66.22
C LYS A 595 19.12 -53.25 -66.32
N LYS A 596 19.80 -53.02 -67.46
CA LYS A 596 20.60 -51.81 -67.68
C LYS A 596 19.73 -50.55 -67.92
N VAL A 597 18.54 -50.68 -68.50
CA VAL A 597 17.57 -49.58 -68.61
C VAL A 597 17.07 -49.19 -67.21
N ILE A 598 16.59 -50.16 -66.42
CA ILE A 598 16.07 -49.92 -65.06
C ILE A 598 17.11 -49.18 -64.20
N ALA A 599 18.36 -49.66 -64.16
CA ALA A 599 19.43 -49.02 -63.38
C ALA A 599 19.76 -47.58 -63.84
N LEU A 600 19.54 -47.24 -65.11
CA LEU A 600 19.71 -45.87 -65.63
C LEU A 600 18.49 -44.99 -65.31
N GLU A 601 17.29 -45.56 -65.25
CA GLU A 601 16.06 -44.85 -64.86
C GLU A 601 16.05 -44.54 -63.35
N GLU A 602 16.42 -45.51 -62.51
CA GLU A 602 16.64 -45.34 -61.06
C GLU A 602 17.71 -44.27 -60.77
N GLY A 603 18.86 -44.36 -61.44
CA GLY A 603 19.94 -43.37 -61.33
C GLY A 603 19.54 -41.97 -61.80
N ARG A 604 18.61 -41.86 -62.76
CA ARG A 604 18.06 -40.55 -63.18
C ARG A 604 17.07 -40.00 -62.15
N ALA A 605 16.20 -40.84 -61.60
CA ALA A 605 15.20 -40.44 -60.60
C ALA A 605 15.87 -39.86 -59.35
N ALA A 606 16.84 -40.58 -58.77
CA ALA A 606 17.59 -40.13 -57.60
C ALA A 606 18.30 -38.78 -57.81
N LYS A 607 18.77 -38.49 -59.04
CA LYS A 607 19.37 -37.19 -59.37
C LYS A 607 18.32 -36.06 -59.35
N THR A 608 17.13 -36.27 -59.89
CA THR A 608 16.05 -35.26 -59.86
C THR A 608 15.52 -34.99 -58.44
N ASP A 609 15.53 -35.99 -57.55
CA ASP A 609 15.11 -35.78 -56.16
C ASP A 609 16.16 -35.01 -55.36
N LEU A 610 17.46 -35.28 -55.55
CA LEU A 610 18.55 -34.46 -54.99
C LEU A 610 18.53 -33.02 -55.52
N GLU A 611 18.18 -32.81 -56.79
CA GLU A 611 18.02 -31.46 -57.36
C GLU A 611 16.85 -30.71 -56.70
N ARG A 612 15.74 -31.39 -56.38
CA ARG A 612 14.63 -30.81 -55.61
C ARG A 612 15.05 -30.45 -54.18
N GLU A 613 15.73 -31.34 -53.47
CA GLU A 613 16.21 -31.09 -52.10
C GLU A 613 17.15 -29.87 -52.05
N ILE A 614 18.02 -29.71 -53.05
CA ILE A 614 18.90 -28.54 -53.18
C ILE A 614 18.08 -27.25 -53.37
N ASP A 615 17.08 -27.24 -54.24
CA ASP A 615 16.21 -26.06 -54.46
C ASP A 615 15.40 -25.70 -53.20
N ASP A 616 14.85 -26.70 -52.48
CA ASP A 616 14.15 -26.50 -51.22
C ASP A 616 15.08 -25.93 -50.13
N HIS A 617 16.32 -26.43 -50.03
CA HIS A 617 17.34 -25.86 -49.14
C HIS A 617 17.76 -24.43 -49.53
N VAL A 618 17.87 -24.13 -50.82
CA VAL A 618 18.15 -22.76 -51.32
C VAL A 618 16.99 -21.81 -51.01
N MET A 619 15.75 -22.25 -51.15
CA MET A 619 14.56 -21.46 -50.81
C MET A 619 14.43 -21.24 -49.30
N LEU A 620 14.72 -22.25 -48.48
CA LEU A 620 14.80 -22.11 -47.02
C LEU A 620 15.91 -21.13 -46.61
N SER A 621 17.10 -21.23 -47.22
CA SER A 621 18.22 -20.32 -46.99
C SER A 621 17.87 -18.87 -47.33
N ARG A 622 17.22 -18.62 -48.48
CA ARG A 622 16.70 -17.29 -48.85
C ARG A 622 15.68 -16.76 -47.82
N LYS A 623 14.74 -17.60 -47.37
CA LYS A 623 13.73 -17.23 -46.37
C LYS A 623 14.35 -16.90 -45.00
N MET A 624 15.37 -17.66 -44.59
CA MET A 624 16.13 -17.37 -43.37
C MET A 624 16.94 -16.09 -43.50
N LYS A 625 17.58 -15.84 -44.64
CA LYS A 625 18.28 -14.58 -44.89
C LYS A 625 17.35 -13.37 -44.76
N VAL A 626 16.18 -13.38 -45.42
CA VAL A 626 15.21 -12.27 -45.29
C VAL A 626 14.78 -12.05 -43.83
N LYS A 627 14.66 -13.14 -43.03
CA LYS A 627 14.36 -13.01 -41.59
C LYS A 627 15.54 -12.44 -40.79
N VAL A 628 16.78 -12.78 -41.13
CA VAL A 628 18.00 -12.19 -40.53
C VAL A 628 18.12 -10.71 -40.89
N ASP A 629 17.89 -10.35 -42.16
CA ASP A 629 17.91 -8.96 -42.63
C ASP A 629 16.83 -8.12 -41.89
N HIS A 630 15.61 -8.66 -41.74
CA HIS A 630 14.53 -7.99 -40.98
C HIS A 630 14.82 -7.85 -39.48
N LEU A 631 15.35 -8.89 -38.82
CA LEU A 631 15.76 -8.82 -37.42
C LEU A 631 16.93 -7.85 -37.21
N THR A 632 17.83 -7.74 -38.19
CA THR A 632 18.94 -6.78 -38.18
C THR A 632 18.40 -5.35 -38.25
N GLN A 633 17.39 -5.09 -39.10
CA GLN A 633 16.71 -3.79 -39.17
C GLN A 633 16.02 -3.43 -37.85
N GLN A 634 15.25 -4.36 -37.25
CA GLN A 634 14.65 -4.14 -35.92
C GLN A 634 15.70 -3.79 -34.86
N VAL A 635 16.86 -4.45 -34.88
CA VAL A 635 17.98 -4.14 -33.96
C VAL A 635 18.62 -2.78 -34.25
N THR A 636 18.65 -2.30 -35.50
CA THR A 636 19.10 -0.92 -35.78
C THR A 636 18.08 0.13 -35.35
N ASP A 637 16.79 -0.14 -35.55
CA ASP A 637 15.70 0.77 -35.19
C ASP A 637 15.63 0.96 -33.66
N LEU A 638 15.65 -0.14 -32.91
CA LEU A 638 15.71 -0.13 -31.43
C LEU A 638 16.99 0.53 -30.89
N LYS A 639 18.12 0.45 -31.61
CA LYS A 639 19.35 1.20 -31.25
C LYS A 639 19.20 2.70 -31.48
N HIS A 640 18.48 3.11 -32.53
CA HIS A 640 18.19 4.51 -32.80
C HIS A 640 17.25 5.09 -31.72
N GLU A 641 16.15 4.39 -31.42
CA GLU A 641 15.21 4.75 -30.35
C GLU A 641 15.92 4.84 -28.98
N ASN A 642 16.75 3.85 -28.63
CA ASN A 642 17.54 3.88 -27.38
C ASN A 642 18.49 5.09 -27.31
N THR A 643 19.00 5.56 -28.45
CA THR A 643 19.83 6.77 -28.55
C THR A 643 19.00 8.04 -28.40
N GLN A 644 17.80 8.08 -29.00
CA GLN A 644 16.85 9.19 -28.86
C GLN A 644 16.34 9.34 -27.41
N LEU A 645 15.99 8.22 -26.76
CA LEU A 645 15.59 8.19 -25.35
C LEU A 645 16.72 8.69 -24.42
N LYS A 646 17.98 8.35 -24.71
CA LYS A 646 19.14 8.89 -23.99
C LYS A 646 19.27 10.41 -24.13
N ALA A 647 19.04 10.95 -25.33
CA ALA A 647 19.02 12.41 -25.54
C ALA A 647 17.89 13.09 -24.75
N GLN A 648 16.68 12.52 -24.78
CA GLN A 648 15.55 13.01 -23.98
C GLN A 648 15.83 12.96 -22.47
N ILE A 649 16.51 11.91 -21.98
CA ILE A 649 16.95 11.83 -20.58
C ILE A 649 17.93 12.96 -20.24
N THR A 650 18.88 13.30 -21.12
CA THR A 650 19.78 14.44 -20.89
C THR A 650 19.06 15.79 -20.92
N ASP A 651 18.06 15.98 -21.79
CA ASP A 651 17.23 17.19 -21.80
C ASP A 651 16.40 17.34 -20.52
N ILE A 652 15.81 16.24 -20.04
CA ILE A 652 15.09 16.20 -18.75
C ILE A 652 16.03 16.49 -17.57
N GLN A 653 17.29 16.02 -17.61
CA GLN A 653 18.30 16.35 -16.60
C GLN A 653 18.67 17.84 -16.61
N ILE A 654 18.80 18.46 -17.79
CA ILE A 654 19.03 19.91 -17.92
C ILE A 654 17.85 20.71 -17.36
N LEU A 655 16.61 20.30 -17.67
CA LEU A 655 15.40 20.93 -17.12
C LEU A 655 15.29 20.76 -15.60
N LYS A 656 15.62 19.57 -15.06
CA LYS A 656 15.66 19.32 -13.61
C LYS A 656 16.69 20.20 -12.91
N ASN A 657 17.88 20.35 -13.47
CA ASN A 657 18.93 21.23 -12.92
C ASN A 657 18.46 22.70 -12.92
N ARG A 658 17.79 23.16 -13.98
CA ARG A 658 17.20 24.50 -14.03
C ARG A 658 16.11 24.70 -12.97
N LEU A 659 15.24 23.71 -12.75
CA LEU A 659 14.21 23.76 -11.72
C LEU A 659 14.82 23.87 -10.31
N VAL A 660 15.86 23.08 -10.01
CA VAL A 660 16.59 23.15 -8.73
C VAL A 660 17.21 24.53 -8.50
N GLU A 661 17.73 25.18 -9.54
CA GLU A 661 18.27 26.55 -9.43
C GLU A 661 17.15 27.58 -9.20
N GLN A 662 16.00 27.44 -9.87
CA GLN A 662 14.84 28.29 -9.62
C GLN A 662 14.30 28.12 -8.19
N GLU A 663 14.28 26.91 -7.63
CA GLU A 663 13.92 26.73 -6.22
C GLU A 663 14.90 27.40 -5.25
N LYS A 664 16.21 27.41 -5.53
CA LYS A 664 17.19 28.12 -4.69
C LYS A 664 16.90 29.62 -4.66
N GLU A 665 16.61 30.22 -5.82
CA GLU A 665 16.24 31.64 -5.90
C GLU A 665 14.91 31.92 -5.20
N ILE A 666 13.90 31.04 -5.32
CA ILE A 666 12.66 31.15 -4.54
C ILE A 666 12.94 31.08 -3.03
N ARG A 667 13.78 30.15 -2.57
CA ARG A 667 14.19 30.06 -1.15
C ARG A 667 14.90 31.35 -0.68
N ARG A 668 15.80 31.91 -1.50
CA ARG A 668 16.50 33.18 -1.23
C ARG A 668 15.52 34.36 -1.11
N LEU A 669 14.57 34.47 -2.05
CA LEU A 669 13.54 35.51 -2.06
C LEU A 669 12.56 35.39 -0.88
N LEU A 670 12.22 34.17 -0.45
CA LEU A 670 11.42 33.93 0.76
C LEU A 670 12.14 34.37 2.04
N GLU A 671 13.46 34.16 2.12
CA GLU A 671 14.27 34.62 3.25
C GLU A 671 14.35 36.16 3.30
N ASP A 672 14.53 36.81 2.14
CA ASP A 672 14.52 38.27 2.03
C ASP A 672 13.13 38.87 2.35
N LEU A 673 12.05 38.21 1.93
CA LEU A 673 10.68 38.58 2.31
C LEU A 673 10.48 38.46 3.82
N ASN A 674 11.00 37.39 4.46
CA ASN A 674 10.96 37.23 5.90
C ASN A 674 11.77 38.34 6.63
N LYS A 675 12.94 38.73 6.13
CA LYS A 675 13.70 39.89 6.66
C LYS A 675 12.89 41.19 6.56
N LEU A 676 12.23 41.43 5.43
CA LEU A 676 11.35 42.60 5.22
C LEU A 676 10.13 42.57 6.17
N GLN A 677 9.49 41.42 6.34
CA GLN A 677 8.39 41.20 7.28
C GLN A 677 8.81 41.56 8.72
N ASN A 678 9.94 41.02 9.19
CA ASN A 678 10.49 41.30 10.52
C ASN A 678 10.86 42.78 10.71
N MET A 679 11.35 43.46 9.67
CA MET A 679 11.59 44.91 9.72
C MET A 679 10.28 45.70 9.80
N ARG A 680 9.25 45.35 9.02
CA ARG A 680 7.91 45.96 9.10
C ARG A 680 7.34 45.81 10.51
N ASP A 681 7.44 44.63 11.11
CA ASP A 681 6.80 44.37 12.41
C ASP A 681 7.54 45.10 13.55
N LYS A 682 8.88 45.19 13.48
CA LYS A 682 9.66 46.09 14.35
C LYS A 682 9.30 47.57 14.16
N GLN A 683 9.02 48.00 12.93
CA GLN A 683 8.56 49.37 12.64
C GLN A 683 7.13 49.61 13.14
N ALA A 684 6.22 48.64 13.01
CA ALA A 684 4.83 48.74 13.48
C ALA A 684 4.76 48.86 15.01
N VAL A 685 5.54 48.06 15.76
CA VAL A 685 5.69 48.21 17.21
C VAL A 685 6.27 49.58 17.57
N LYS A 686 7.27 50.06 16.82
CA LYS A 686 7.84 51.40 17.03
C LYS A 686 6.81 52.52 16.77
N ILE A 687 5.94 52.37 15.77
CA ILE A 687 4.85 53.31 15.49
C ILE A 687 3.82 53.29 16.64
N SER A 688 3.38 52.11 17.09
CA SER A 688 2.48 51.99 18.25
C SER A 688 3.06 52.69 19.48
N THR A 689 4.30 52.37 19.88
CA THR A 689 4.94 53.01 21.06
C THR A 689 5.20 54.51 20.91
N LEU A 690 5.12 55.07 19.69
CA LEU A 690 5.11 56.52 19.47
C LEU A 690 3.70 57.10 19.56
N GLN A 691 2.67 56.38 19.07
CA GLN A 691 1.27 56.75 19.26
C GLN A 691 0.89 56.74 20.75
N ASP A 692 1.28 55.70 21.50
CA ASP A 692 1.07 55.59 22.95
C ASP A 692 1.70 56.77 23.71
N LYS A 693 2.90 57.21 23.29
CA LYS A 693 3.57 58.39 23.86
C LYS A 693 2.89 59.70 23.48
N ILE A 694 2.41 59.84 22.24
CA ILE A 694 1.64 61.01 21.81
C ILE A 694 0.34 61.09 22.63
N HIS A 695 -0.38 59.98 22.80
CA HIS A 695 -1.57 59.93 23.64
C HIS A 695 -1.26 60.24 25.12
N SER A 696 -0.17 59.71 25.68
CA SER A 696 0.23 60.05 27.06
C SER A 696 0.56 61.54 27.25
N VAL A 697 1.17 62.19 26.26
CA VAL A 697 1.49 63.63 26.29
C VAL A 697 0.23 64.46 26.08
N ASP A 698 -0.69 64.03 25.22
CA ASP A 698 -1.99 64.69 25.02
C ASP A 698 -2.88 64.56 26.27
N ASP A 699 -2.87 63.40 26.94
CA ASP A 699 -3.53 63.21 28.25
C ASP A 699 -2.96 64.15 29.31
N GLU A 700 -1.63 64.33 29.37
CA GLU A 700 -0.98 65.24 30.32
C GLU A 700 -1.24 66.72 29.99
N ALA A 701 -1.24 67.09 28.71
CA ALA A 701 -1.65 68.40 28.22
C ALA A 701 -3.12 68.70 28.56
N ASN A 702 -4.02 67.74 28.36
CA ASN A 702 -5.43 67.89 28.71
C ASN A 702 -5.64 67.98 30.23
N ARG A 703 -4.92 67.18 31.04
CA ARG A 703 -4.97 67.28 32.52
C ARG A 703 -4.46 68.63 33.03
N THR A 704 -3.36 69.15 32.48
CA THR A 704 -2.81 70.45 32.85
C THR A 704 -3.69 71.61 32.35
N LEU A 705 -4.32 71.49 31.19
CA LEU A 705 -5.33 72.42 30.70
C LEU A 705 -6.57 72.46 31.60
N ILE A 706 -7.13 71.29 31.97
CA ILE A 706 -8.28 71.21 32.89
C ILE A 706 -7.91 71.76 34.28
N SER A 707 -6.70 71.50 34.76
CA SER A 707 -6.19 72.07 36.01
C SER A 707 -6.11 73.60 35.96
N SER A 708 -5.57 74.16 34.87
CA SER A 708 -5.44 75.62 34.71
C SER A 708 -6.80 76.32 34.46
N ASP A 709 -7.73 75.71 33.74
CA ASP A 709 -9.11 76.19 33.63
C ASP A 709 -9.81 76.17 35.00
N ASN A 710 -9.60 75.15 35.82
CA ASN A 710 -10.12 75.12 37.19
C ASN A 710 -9.52 76.20 38.11
N THR A 711 -8.20 76.49 38.02
CA THR A 711 -7.61 77.60 38.80
C THR A 711 -8.04 78.97 38.28
N VAL A 712 -8.15 79.16 36.96
CA VAL A 712 -8.71 80.38 36.34
C VAL A 712 -10.17 80.58 36.77
N ARG A 713 -10.99 79.53 36.85
CA ARG A 713 -12.37 79.60 37.38
C ARG A 713 -12.39 79.95 38.87
N ALA A 714 -11.51 79.36 39.68
CA ALA A 714 -11.40 79.68 41.10
C ALA A 714 -11.03 81.17 41.31
N LEU A 715 -10.00 81.65 40.63
CA LEU A 715 -9.58 83.06 40.65
C LEU A 715 -10.67 83.99 40.09
N SER A 716 -11.39 83.58 39.05
CA SER A 716 -12.52 84.36 38.50
C SER A 716 -13.68 84.48 39.49
N ASN A 717 -13.96 83.42 40.26
CA ASN A 717 -14.95 83.44 41.32
C ASN A 717 -14.50 84.30 42.51
N GLU A 718 -13.21 84.25 42.88
CA GLU A 718 -12.61 85.09 43.91
C GLU A 718 -12.64 86.58 43.50
N VAL A 719 -12.23 86.92 42.28
CA VAL A 719 -12.33 88.29 41.73
C VAL A 719 -13.79 88.77 41.70
N ARG A 720 -14.75 87.88 41.38
CA ARG A 720 -16.18 88.21 41.41
C ARG A 720 -16.70 88.44 42.84
N PHE A 721 -16.22 87.65 43.81
CA PHE A 721 -16.53 87.83 45.22
C PHE A 721 -15.94 89.15 45.76
N LEU A 722 -14.66 89.40 45.53
CA LEU A 722 -13.97 90.64 45.89
C LEU A 722 -14.63 91.87 45.25
N LYS A 723 -15.04 91.78 43.98
CA LYS A 723 -15.81 92.85 43.32
C LYS A 723 -17.14 93.10 44.01
N SER A 724 -17.90 92.06 44.35
CA SER A 724 -19.18 92.22 45.06
C SER A 724 -18.99 92.75 46.48
N SER A 725 -17.94 92.35 47.19
CA SER A 725 -17.57 92.92 48.49
C SER A 725 -17.18 94.40 48.37
N LEU A 726 -16.44 94.78 47.33
CA LEU A 726 -16.09 96.18 47.04
C LEU A 726 -17.34 96.99 46.71
N GLU A 727 -18.24 96.48 45.85
CA GLU A 727 -19.53 97.11 45.54
C GLU A 727 -20.38 97.36 46.80
N GLN A 728 -20.43 96.40 47.74
CA GLN A 728 -21.10 96.57 49.04
C GLN A 728 -20.42 97.62 49.94
N ILE A 729 -19.08 97.70 49.93
CA ILE A 729 -18.33 98.72 50.67
C ILE A 729 -18.58 100.10 50.06
N THR A 730 -18.54 100.24 48.73
CA THR A 730 -18.84 101.50 48.03
C THR A 730 -20.30 101.92 48.20
N GLU A 731 -21.25 100.99 48.23
CA GLU A 731 -22.66 101.32 48.54
C GLU A 731 -22.81 101.79 49.99
N ARG A 732 -22.12 101.16 50.94
CA ARG A 732 -22.08 101.60 52.35
C ARG A 732 -21.42 102.97 52.50
N GLU A 733 -20.35 103.23 51.76
CA GLU A 733 -19.66 104.54 51.72
C GLU A 733 -20.58 105.62 51.15
N ASN A 734 -21.23 105.37 50.01
CA ASN A 734 -22.21 106.28 49.42
C ASN A 734 -23.36 106.58 50.40
N ARG A 735 -23.92 105.55 51.07
CA ARG A 735 -24.94 105.74 52.12
C ARG A 735 -24.45 106.61 53.29
N LEU A 736 -23.16 106.52 53.65
CA LEU A 736 -22.54 107.38 54.67
C LEU A 736 -22.29 108.82 54.16
N LEU A 737 -21.91 108.99 52.90
CA LEU A 737 -21.75 110.30 52.25
C LEU A 737 -23.10 111.00 52.05
N ASP A 738 -24.16 110.27 51.70
CA ASP A 738 -25.54 110.75 51.64
C ASP A 738 -26.03 111.16 53.03
N PHE A 739 -25.77 110.36 54.06
CA PHE A 739 -26.13 110.68 55.45
C PHE A 739 -25.37 111.93 55.95
N ARG A 740 -24.07 112.03 55.68
CA ARG A 740 -23.23 113.20 55.94
C ARG A 740 -23.77 114.45 55.22
N SER A 741 -24.16 114.32 53.96
CA SER A 741 -24.74 115.40 53.16
C SER A 741 -26.15 115.80 53.63
N LEU A 742 -26.94 114.85 54.12
CA LEU A 742 -28.24 115.09 54.73
C LEU A 742 -28.09 115.86 56.05
N ILE A 743 -27.18 115.43 56.93
CA ILE A 743 -26.85 116.16 58.17
C ILE A 743 -26.37 117.57 57.85
N ALA A 744 -25.40 117.74 56.95
CA ALA A 744 -24.92 119.05 56.53
C ALA A 744 -26.08 119.98 56.11
N ARG A 745 -26.99 119.47 55.27
CA ARG A 745 -28.18 120.20 54.81
C ARG A 745 -29.15 120.54 55.96
N MET A 746 -29.38 119.62 56.90
CA MET A 746 -30.21 119.88 58.11
C MET A 746 -29.59 120.94 59.02
N LEU A 747 -28.26 121.06 59.06
CA LEU A 747 -27.53 122.07 59.83
C LEU A 747 -27.40 123.43 59.10
N GLY A 748 -28.04 123.59 57.93
CA GLY A 748 -27.92 124.80 57.12
C GLY A 748 -26.50 125.05 56.59
N LEU A 749 -25.71 123.99 56.36
CA LEU A 749 -24.47 124.04 55.58
C LEU A 749 -24.84 123.76 54.11
N ASP A 750 -24.29 124.52 53.16
CA ASP A 750 -24.64 124.32 51.74
C ASP A 750 -24.01 123.03 51.21
N SER A 751 -24.84 121.99 51.04
CA SER A 751 -24.44 120.69 50.48
C SER A 751 -23.87 120.73 49.05
N LYS A 752 -23.74 121.92 48.43
CA LYS A 752 -23.01 122.13 47.17
C LYS A 752 -21.51 122.40 47.37
N THR A 753 -21.03 122.76 48.57
CA THR A 753 -19.60 122.89 48.81
C THR A 753 -18.99 121.51 49.08
N LEU A 754 -18.11 121.05 48.19
CA LEU A 754 -17.60 119.67 48.14
C LEU A 754 -16.66 119.30 49.32
N SER A 755 -16.40 120.23 50.24
CA SER A 755 -15.43 120.09 51.32
C SER A 755 -15.89 120.76 52.62
N ILE A 756 -17.14 120.53 53.05
CA ILE A 756 -17.57 120.83 54.42
C ILE A 756 -16.73 119.94 55.37
N PRO A 757 -15.92 120.50 56.28
CA PRO A 757 -15.14 119.70 57.21
C PRO A 757 -16.01 119.07 58.30
N ASP A 758 -15.71 117.86 58.73
CA ASP A 758 -16.54 117.15 59.70
C ASP A 758 -16.56 117.83 61.08
N TYR A 759 -15.54 118.64 61.39
CA TYR A 759 -15.54 119.48 62.59
C TYR A 759 -16.59 120.61 62.52
N GLU A 760 -16.95 121.13 61.34
CA GLU A 760 -18.02 122.14 61.21
C GLU A 760 -19.41 121.51 61.35
N ILE A 761 -19.58 120.31 60.80
CA ILE A 761 -20.80 119.50 60.97
C ILE A 761 -20.98 119.18 62.46
N THR A 762 -19.92 118.68 63.11
CA THR A 762 -19.92 118.37 64.55
C THR A 762 -20.16 119.61 65.40
N ALA A 763 -19.42 120.70 65.18
CA ALA A 763 -19.57 121.93 65.95
C ALA A 763 -20.89 122.70 65.70
N ARG A 764 -21.64 122.38 64.64
CA ARG A 764 -23.04 122.83 64.45
C ARG A 764 -24.04 121.88 65.09
N LEU A 765 -23.83 120.56 65.04
CA LEU A 765 -24.62 119.58 65.81
C LEU A 765 -24.53 119.87 67.32
N GLU A 766 -23.33 120.05 67.85
CA GLU A 766 -23.07 120.42 69.25
C GLU A 766 -23.77 121.72 69.63
N ARG A 767 -23.77 122.73 68.74
CA ARG A 767 -24.50 123.99 68.98
C ARG A 767 -26.01 123.78 68.99
N LEU A 768 -26.57 123.01 68.06
CA LEU A 768 -28.01 122.67 68.07
C LEU A 768 -28.39 121.86 69.32
N LEU A 769 -27.57 120.88 69.71
CA LEU A 769 -27.75 120.11 70.95
C LEU A 769 -27.62 120.99 72.20
N SER A 770 -26.75 122.01 72.20
CA SER A 770 -26.63 122.97 73.31
C SER A 770 -27.81 123.95 73.42
N VAL A 771 -28.56 124.16 72.34
CA VAL A 771 -29.80 124.96 72.32
C VAL A 771 -31.03 124.10 72.65
N VAL A 772 -30.94 122.77 72.52
CA VAL A 772 -32.02 121.81 72.82
C VAL A 772 -31.72 120.99 74.08
N GLN A 773 -31.55 121.69 75.20
CA GLN A 773 -31.77 121.16 76.56
C GLN A 773 -32.55 122.23 77.35
N PRO A 774 -33.63 121.86 78.08
CA PRO A 774 -33.52 120.89 79.18
C PRO A 774 -34.71 119.91 79.29
N THR A 775 -34.58 118.70 78.73
CA THR A 775 -35.33 117.49 79.17
C THR A 775 -34.74 116.23 78.53
N MET A 776 -35.16 115.06 79.01
CA MET A 776 -34.81 113.72 78.47
C MET A 776 -33.35 113.27 78.67
N ALA A 777 -32.97 113.09 79.94
CA ALA A 777 -31.97 112.07 80.28
C ALA A 777 -32.61 110.67 80.08
N ILE A 778 -32.28 110.01 78.96
CA ILE A 778 -32.72 108.66 78.58
C ILE A 778 -31.47 107.87 78.14
N PRO A 779 -31.32 106.58 78.50
CA PRO A 779 -30.00 106.06 78.88
C PRO A 779 -29.14 105.52 77.73
N VAL A 780 -27.82 105.55 77.96
CA VAL A 780 -26.85 104.76 77.19
C VAL A 780 -27.05 103.29 77.51
N LEU A 781 -27.56 102.53 76.54
CA LEU A 781 -27.54 101.07 76.57
C LEU A 781 -26.09 100.56 76.42
N PRO A 782 -25.68 99.51 77.15
CA PRO A 782 -24.38 98.89 76.91
C PRO A 782 -24.35 98.25 75.52
N MET A 783 -23.47 98.74 74.64
CA MET A 783 -23.06 98.01 73.44
C MET A 783 -22.31 96.75 73.89
N PRO A 784 -22.76 95.53 73.56
CA PRO A 784 -21.96 94.34 73.80
C PRO A 784 -20.69 94.41 72.95
N ALA A 785 -19.53 94.16 73.57
CA ALA A 785 -18.27 94.14 72.85
C ALA A 785 -18.27 93.00 71.83
N SER A 786 -18.19 93.34 70.53
CA SER A 786 -18.00 92.36 69.46
C SER A 786 -16.61 91.75 69.56
N THR A 787 -16.48 90.66 70.33
CA THR A 787 -15.24 89.89 70.46
C THR A 787 -14.85 89.32 69.10
N VAL A 788 -13.82 89.90 68.49
CA VAL A 788 -13.19 89.38 67.27
C VAL A 788 -12.72 87.95 67.55
N THR A 789 -13.47 86.98 67.03
CA THR A 789 -13.23 85.56 67.26
C THR A 789 -12.76 84.95 65.95
N SER A 790 -11.43 84.81 65.80
CA SER A 790 -10.80 84.33 64.57
C SER A 790 -11.12 82.86 64.31
N THR A 791 -12.16 82.58 63.52
CA THR A 791 -12.54 81.22 63.13
C THR A 791 -11.63 80.67 62.04
N ASN A 792 -10.49 80.09 62.43
CA ASN A 792 -9.70 79.23 61.57
C ASN A 792 -10.51 77.99 61.19
N LEU A 793 -11.01 77.93 59.94
CA LEU A 793 -11.80 76.80 59.43
C LEU A 793 -10.90 75.65 58.93
N THR A 794 -10.29 74.93 59.87
CA THR A 794 -9.76 73.59 59.58
C THR A 794 -10.92 72.60 59.47
N HIS A 795 -11.21 72.13 58.26
CA HIS A 795 -12.27 71.14 58.02
C HIS A 795 -11.65 69.77 57.73
N GLN A 796 -11.83 68.82 58.65
CA GLN A 796 -11.44 67.41 58.47
C GLN A 796 -12.60 66.48 58.78
N GLN A 797 -12.83 65.55 57.87
CA GLN A 797 -13.51 64.26 58.02
C GLN A 797 -14.94 64.22 58.63
N GLN A 798 -15.86 63.64 57.85
CA GLN A 798 -16.43 62.36 58.26
C GLN A 798 -16.87 61.53 57.03
N THR A 799 -16.71 60.21 57.13
CA THR A 799 -17.35 59.22 56.25
C THR A 799 -18.73 58.85 56.85
N PRO A 800 -19.67 58.16 56.17
CA PRO A 800 -19.55 56.70 56.07
C PRO A 800 -20.33 55.96 54.94
N PHE A 801 -20.15 54.63 54.96
CA PHE A 801 -21.04 53.54 54.50
C PHE A 801 -21.21 53.14 53.03
N GLN A 802 -21.38 51.82 52.90
CA GLN A 802 -21.63 51.04 51.67
C GLN A 802 -23.13 50.83 51.49
N HIS A 803 -23.55 50.49 50.26
CA HIS A 803 -24.63 49.50 50.08
C HIS A 803 -24.36 48.63 48.85
N HIS A 804 -24.45 47.31 49.03
CA HIS A 804 -24.65 46.38 47.93
C HIS A 804 -26.12 46.41 47.51
N TYR A 805 -26.40 46.32 46.21
CA TYR A 805 -27.58 45.64 45.69
C TYR A 805 -27.23 44.84 44.44
N HIS A 806 -28.10 43.90 44.10
CA HIS A 806 -27.85 42.79 43.19
C HIS A 806 -29.08 42.59 42.27
N HIS A 807 -28.92 41.76 41.23
CA HIS A 807 -29.97 41.16 40.39
C HIS A 807 -30.60 41.91 39.18
N GLN A 808 -30.53 41.18 38.05
CA GLN A 808 -31.58 40.85 37.06
C GLN A 808 -32.03 41.84 35.96
N ASN A 809 -31.60 41.49 34.74
CA ASN A 809 -32.40 41.22 33.53
C ASN A 809 -33.84 41.77 33.45
N ILE A 810 -34.13 42.51 32.36
CA ILE A 810 -35.43 42.48 31.68
C ILE A 810 -35.24 42.28 30.17
N HIS A 811 -36.14 41.50 29.60
CA HIS A 811 -36.56 41.31 28.19
C HIS A 811 -36.34 42.49 27.21
N SER A 812 -36.44 42.38 25.87
CA SER A 812 -36.54 41.32 24.83
C SER A 812 -37.01 42.08 23.54
N ALA A 813 -37.30 41.37 22.43
CA ALA A 813 -37.95 41.89 21.21
C ALA A 813 -37.15 42.94 20.38
N HIS A 814 -37.39 43.12 19.07
CA HIS A 814 -37.65 42.16 17.98
C HIS A 814 -37.57 42.88 16.61
N ALA A 815 -36.96 42.21 15.61
CA ALA A 815 -37.28 42.29 14.18
C ALA A 815 -37.01 43.58 13.34
N ARG A 816 -37.04 43.33 12.00
CA ARG A 816 -37.04 44.25 10.85
C ARG A 816 -35.71 44.92 10.44
N GLN A 817 -35.46 45.21 9.16
CA GLN A 817 -35.72 44.47 7.90
C GLN A 817 -35.00 45.18 6.74
N ARG A 818 -34.62 44.41 5.70
CA ARG A 818 -34.38 44.84 4.29
C ARG A 818 -33.17 45.74 3.97
N SER A 819 -32.53 45.37 2.86
CA SER A 819 -31.65 46.18 2.02
C SER A 819 -32.46 47.12 1.09
N PRO A 820 -31.81 47.89 0.21
CA PRO A 820 -31.69 47.38 -1.17
C PRO A 820 -30.35 47.66 -1.88
N SER A 821 -30.09 46.91 -2.95
CA SER A 821 -29.06 47.18 -3.98
C SER A 821 -29.65 47.93 -5.18
N PRO A 822 -28.82 48.58 -6.02
CA PRO A 822 -28.62 48.11 -7.41
C PRO A 822 -27.13 48.11 -7.82
N ILE A 823 -26.57 47.21 -8.64
CA ILE A 823 -26.94 46.63 -9.96
C ILE A 823 -26.58 47.54 -11.17
N SER A 824 -25.34 47.36 -11.64
CA SER A 824 -24.82 47.24 -13.03
C SER A 824 -25.45 47.97 -14.23
N ARG A 825 -24.58 48.53 -15.10
CA ARG A 825 -24.36 48.02 -16.50
C ARG A 825 -23.16 48.65 -17.28
N ARG A 826 -22.53 47.77 -18.08
CA ARG A 826 -21.73 47.90 -19.35
C ARG A 826 -21.23 49.27 -19.88
N THR A 827 -19.95 49.28 -20.28
CA THR A 827 -19.38 49.35 -21.67
C THR A 827 -17.88 48.96 -21.56
N GLU A 828 -17.24 48.05 -22.32
CA GLU A 828 -17.04 47.84 -23.79
C GLU A 828 -15.78 48.53 -24.39
N ALA A 829 -15.13 47.85 -25.37
CA ALA A 829 -13.84 48.16 -26.04
C ALA A 829 -12.56 48.12 -25.16
N SER A 830 -11.31 47.96 -25.65
CA SER A 830 -10.66 47.33 -26.84
C SER A 830 -9.13 47.54 -26.64
N HIS A 831 -8.19 46.60 -26.84
CA HIS A 831 -7.55 46.10 -28.08
C HIS A 831 -6.63 44.89 -27.71
N ARG A 832 -6.55 43.77 -28.45
CA ARG A 832 -5.60 43.43 -29.59
C ARG A 832 -4.11 43.69 -29.31
N ALA A 833 -3.13 42.86 -29.72
CA ALA A 833 -3.08 41.48 -30.31
C ALA A 833 -1.60 40.98 -30.28
N ARG A 834 -1.26 39.68 -30.36
CA ARG A 834 -0.92 38.88 -31.59
C ARG A 834 -0.43 37.48 -31.10
N SER A 835 -0.91 36.31 -31.57
CA SER A 835 -0.54 35.55 -32.80
C SER A 835 0.98 35.24 -32.94
N LEU A 836 1.47 34.03 -33.25
CA LEU A 836 0.97 33.01 -34.19
C LEU A 836 1.31 31.55 -33.78
N SER A 837 0.70 30.58 -34.47
CA SER A 837 1.13 29.17 -34.57
C SER A 837 1.44 28.81 -36.03
N PRO A 838 2.29 27.81 -36.32
CA PRO A 838 2.31 27.12 -37.60
C PRO A 838 1.73 25.70 -37.51
N LEU A 839 0.85 25.35 -38.45
CA LEU A 839 0.53 23.96 -38.79
C LEU A 839 1.54 23.47 -39.84
N HIS A 840 1.84 22.17 -39.85
CA HIS A 840 2.32 21.51 -41.06
C HIS A 840 1.66 20.13 -41.24
N ILE A 841 1.41 19.77 -42.48
CA ILE A 841 0.64 18.57 -42.87
C ILE A 841 1.63 17.56 -43.45
N GLY A 842 1.75 16.40 -42.80
CA GLY A 842 2.49 15.25 -43.34
C GLY A 842 1.58 14.44 -44.27
N ILE A 843 2.02 14.20 -45.51
CA ILE A 843 1.27 13.44 -46.53
C ILE A 843 1.67 11.97 -46.48
N ASP A 844 0.69 11.08 -46.62
CA ASP A 844 0.85 9.62 -46.69
C ASP A 844 1.56 9.18 -48.00
N PRO A 845 2.69 8.45 -47.94
CA PRO A 845 3.46 8.07 -49.13
C PRO A 845 3.42 6.56 -49.47
N LYS A 846 2.25 5.90 -49.40
CA LYS A 846 2.07 4.53 -49.97
C LYS A 846 0.84 4.35 -50.87
N THR A 847 0.92 4.96 -52.05
CA THR A 847 0.26 4.43 -53.26
C THR A 847 1.34 3.77 -54.12
N TYR A 848 1.12 2.49 -54.50
CA TYR A 848 2.10 1.52 -55.03
C TYR A 848 3.10 0.95 -54.00
#